data_AF-A0A671FLC5-F1
#
_entry.id   AF-A0A671FLC5-F1
#
_cell.length_a   1.000
_cell.length_b   1.000
_cell.length_c   1.000
_cell.angle_alpha   90.00
_cell.angle_beta   90.00
_cell.angle_gamma   90.00
#
_symmetry.space_group_name_H-M   'P 1'
#
loop_
_entity.id
_entity.type
_entity.pdbx_description
1 polymer ?
#
loop_
_entity_poly.entity_id
_entity_poly.type
_entity_poly.pdbx_seq_one_letter_code
_entity_poly.pdbx_strand_id
1 'polypeptide(L)'
;MSRGGAPGPGRLDATGDAAVGAASPALEEIYDHLLEAPVSREQLNHYRNVAENARSELAATLVKFECAQSELRDLQSKMLSKEVFCQELKAEMENYKENNARKSSLLTSLRDRVQELEEESATLSSSKIRAEITAHTAIKENQDLKKKVVALNEKLQKCLKENEETKNQVSKNCREHEEFLAQLHDCLDPDKKNEKASDEDLILKLRELCKENAFVKGQIVTLEETINVHEMEAKASRETIMRLVSEVNREQKRAASCAEERDKLNQDLLSAVEVREALEREVKIFRERLFAGQQVWDASKQELSLLKKSSCELEKSLKTSLDAAAASQSQFSSFREKIAALLRGSLGMIGSLEDTILEKIQEMVSQEESQKRMVSQLEAQISELVERLENESEFHQKALQRAQKAEDKMETLQGQLTHLEGELVSGDVLRDNLNFEKQKYLKFLDQLSEKMKLDQMAAELGFDMRLDVVLARTEQLVRLESSAVIENKTIAHNLQRKLKTQKERLESKELHMNLLRRKIAQLEEEKQVRTALAVERDEANLTGRKLQKKVERLQKELSVCRESNTELKAKLADTSELKEEWSVCVAHGETLPLGCPTPFRGPACGAPAGLHFQCSLLKTLQLENSDPLGDSTHQVLNVITISFRAFDPCNMREFFPSGGREG
;
A
#
# COMPACT_ATOMS: atom_id res chain seq x y z
N MET A 1 -51.73 -44.02 -73.41
CA MET A 1 -52.99 -43.26 -73.25
C MET A 1 -52.93 -42.52 -71.92
N SER A 2 -53.49 -41.31 -71.83
CA SER A 2 -53.67 -40.52 -70.58
C SER A 2 -52.40 -40.04 -69.84
N ARG A 3 -52.42 -38.91 -69.10
CA ARG A 3 -53.11 -37.61 -69.29
C ARG A 3 -52.51 -36.55 -68.34
N GLY A 4 -52.42 -35.29 -68.79
CA GLY A 4 -52.10 -34.12 -67.94
C GLY A 4 -50.59 -33.81 -67.80
N GLY A 5 -50.17 -32.55 -67.61
CA GLY A 5 -50.94 -31.31 -67.64
C GLY A 5 -50.02 -30.08 -67.62
N ALA A 6 -50.46 -28.98 -68.26
CA ALA A 6 -49.73 -27.69 -68.28
C ALA A 6 -50.09 -26.81 -67.06
N PRO A 7 -49.41 -25.65 -66.88
CA PRO A 7 -49.95 -24.43 -67.47
C PRO A 7 -48.90 -23.50 -68.13
N GLY A 8 -49.37 -22.64 -69.05
CA GLY A 8 -48.67 -21.42 -69.47
C GLY A 8 -49.12 -20.21 -68.64
N PRO A 9 -48.40 -19.08 -68.73
CA PRO A 9 -48.81 -18.00 -69.63
C PRO A 9 -47.61 -17.46 -70.45
N GLY A 10 -47.73 -16.45 -71.32
CA GLY A 10 -48.88 -15.63 -71.72
C GLY A 10 -48.53 -14.82 -72.99
N ARG A 11 -49.53 -14.34 -73.72
CA ARG A 11 -49.40 -13.82 -75.09
C ARG A 11 -49.43 -12.28 -75.13
N LEU A 12 -48.49 -11.66 -75.84
CA LEU A 12 -48.67 -10.35 -76.47
C LEU A 12 -47.97 -10.34 -77.84
N ASP A 13 -48.74 -10.12 -78.90
CA ASP A 13 -48.22 -9.57 -80.16
C ASP A 13 -48.18 -8.04 -80.03
N ALA A 14 -47.35 -7.35 -80.81
CA ALA A 14 -47.84 -6.48 -81.91
C ALA A 14 -46.76 -5.50 -82.44
N THR A 15 -46.65 -5.45 -83.78
CA THR A 15 -46.43 -4.27 -84.65
C THR A 15 -45.42 -3.15 -84.31
N GLY A 16 -44.68 -2.70 -85.32
CA GLY A 16 -44.33 -1.26 -85.43
C GLY A 16 -43.07 -0.92 -86.23
N ASP A 17 -43.21 -0.65 -87.54
CA ASP A 17 -42.23 0.16 -88.27
C ASP A 17 -42.34 1.63 -87.86
N ALA A 18 -41.21 2.35 -87.80
CA ALA A 18 -40.99 3.65 -88.46
C ALA A 18 -39.69 4.31 -87.99
N ALA A 19 -39.03 5.05 -88.89
CA ALA A 19 -37.89 5.91 -88.57
C ALA A 19 -38.35 7.36 -88.35
N VAL A 20 -37.69 8.07 -87.43
CA VAL A 20 -37.69 9.55 -87.38
C VAL A 20 -36.28 10.04 -87.08
N GLY A 21 -35.80 10.99 -87.87
CA GLY A 21 -34.68 11.85 -87.51
C GLY A 21 -35.15 13.29 -87.37
N ALA A 22 -34.87 13.90 -86.22
CA ALA A 22 -34.98 15.34 -85.96
C ALA A 22 -33.88 15.68 -84.94
N ALA A 23 -32.97 16.63 -85.15
CA ALA A 23 -33.20 18.06 -85.40
C ALA A 23 -33.78 18.76 -84.16
N SER A 24 -32.92 19.12 -83.21
CA SER A 24 -33.24 20.08 -82.14
C SER A 24 -33.31 21.50 -82.74
N PRO A 25 -34.44 22.21 -82.64
CA PRO A 25 -34.53 23.60 -83.06
C PRO A 25 -33.79 24.54 -82.12
N ALA A 26 -33.50 25.75 -82.59
CA ALA A 26 -33.15 26.86 -81.70
C ALA A 26 -34.35 27.26 -80.83
N LEU A 27 -34.07 27.84 -79.67
CA LEU A 27 -35.07 28.49 -78.83
C LEU A 27 -34.57 29.91 -78.55
N GLU A 28 -35.19 30.89 -79.19
CA GLU A 28 -34.97 32.31 -78.91
C GLU A 28 -35.64 32.67 -77.58
N GLU A 29 -34.88 33.17 -76.61
CA GLU A 29 -35.47 33.91 -75.49
C GLU A 29 -35.56 35.40 -75.87
N ILE A 30 -36.78 35.91 -75.81
CA ILE A 30 -37.18 37.25 -76.21
C ILE A 30 -37.50 38.02 -74.92
N TYR A 31 -36.83 39.17 -74.75
CA TYR A 31 -37.01 40.15 -73.66
C TYR A 31 -36.45 39.68 -72.28
N ASP A 32 -36.16 40.57 -71.32
CA ASP A 32 -36.59 41.98 -71.21
C ASP A 32 -35.51 42.95 -70.69
N HIS A 33 -35.75 44.24 -70.89
CA HIS A 33 -34.90 45.34 -70.43
C HIS A 33 -35.13 45.65 -68.94
N LEU A 34 -34.11 45.44 -68.10
CA LEU A 34 -34.16 45.78 -66.67
C LEU A 34 -33.06 46.75 -66.22
N LEU A 35 -33.38 48.04 -66.39
CA LEU A 35 -32.96 49.19 -65.56
C LEU A 35 -31.48 49.26 -65.11
N GLU A 36 -30.70 50.09 -65.80
CA GLU A 36 -29.44 50.65 -65.26
C GLU A 36 -29.71 51.62 -64.09
N ALA A 37 -29.96 51.07 -62.90
CA ALA A 37 -29.67 51.77 -61.66
C ALA A 37 -28.13 51.78 -61.42
N PRO A 38 -27.55 52.84 -60.84
CA PRO A 38 -26.13 52.85 -60.47
C PRO A 38 -25.89 51.92 -59.26
N VAL A 39 -25.76 50.62 -59.54
CA VAL A 39 -25.48 49.56 -58.55
C VAL A 39 -24.22 49.91 -57.75
N SER A 40 -24.31 49.84 -56.41
CA SER A 40 -23.16 50.19 -55.56
C SER A 40 -22.00 49.24 -55.80
N ARG A 41 -20.76 49.70 -55.54
CA ARG A 41 -19.57 48.85 -55.70
C ARG A 41 -19.63 47.62 -54.78
N GLU A 42 -20.25 47.73 -53.60
CA GLU A 42 -20.50 46.58 -52.72
C GLU A 42 -21.50 45.59 -53.35
N GLN A 43 -22.61 46.07 -53.92
CA GLN A 43 -23.61 45.21 -54.57
C GLN A 43 -23.02 44.46 -55.78
N LEU A 44 -22.23 45.14 -56.63
CA LEU A 44 -21.53 44.51 -57.76
C LEU A 44 -20.52 43.44 -57.30
N ASN A 45 -19.80 43.70 -56.21
CA ASN A 45 -18.92 42.70 -55.60
C ASN A 45 -19.72 41.54 -54.97
N HIS A 46 -20.87 41.80 -54.34
CA HIS A 46 -21.73 40.76 -53.76
C HIS A 46 -22.25 39.81 -54.85
N TYR A 47 -22.82 40.33 -55.93
CA TYR A 47 -23.27 39.51 -57.06
C TYR A 47 -22.13 38.74 -57.72
N ARG A 48 -20.93 39.32 -57.83
CA ARG A 48 -19.74 38.59 -58.29
C ARG A 48 -19.40 37.41 -57.37
N ASN A 49 -19.28 37.65 -56.07
CA ASN A 49 -18.94 36.60 -55.10
C ASN A 49 -20.01 35.49 -55.07
N VAL A 50 -21.29 35.83 -55.18
CA VAL A 50 -22.39 34.84 -55.29
C VAL A 50 -22.27 34.03 -56.59
N ALA A 51 -21.96 34.66 -57.72
CA ALA A 51 -21.75 33.97 -58.99
C ALA A 51 -20.47 33.10 -59.01
N GLU A 52 -19.40 33.54 -58.34
CA GLU A 52 -18.16 32.78 -58.19
C GLU A 52 -18.36 31.57 -57.25
N ASN A 53 -19.05 31.74 -56.12
CA ASN A 53 -19.46 30.63 -55.27
C ASN A 53 -20.35 29.62 -56.01
N ALA A 54 -21.39 30.09 -56.72
CA ALA A 54 -22.27 29.22 -57.50
C ALA A 54 -21.52 28.46 -58.61
N ARG A 55 -20.50 29.08 -59.24
CA ARG A 55 -19.60 28.40 -60.19
C ARG A 55 -18.71 27.37 -59.50
N SER A 56 -18.20 27.64 -58.30
CA SER A 56 -17.40 26.70 -57.51
C SER A 56 -18.24 25.51 -57.03
N GLU A 57 -19.48 25.73 -56.61
CA GLU A 57 -20.45 24.69 -56.24
C GLU A 57 -20.86 23.85 -57.47
N LEU A 58 -21.07 24.48 -58.62
CA LEU A 58 -21.31 23.80 -59.89
C LEU A 58 -20.10 22.93 -60.30
N ALA A 59 -18.88 23.44 -60.20
CA ALA A 59 -17.67 22.67 -60.47
C ALA A 59 -17.52 21.48 -59.50
N ALA A 60 -17.77 21.70 -58.20
CA ALA A 60 -17.72 20.64 -57.19
C ALA A 60 -18.81 19.57 -57.37
N THR A 61 -20.00 19.94 -57.87
CA THR A 61 -21.06 18.97 -58.19
C THR A 61 -20.80 18.23 -59.50
N LEU A 62 -20.22 18.88 -60.51
CA LEU A 62 -19.76 18.23 -61.75
C LEU A 62 -18.69 17.16 -61.46
N VAL A 63 -17.65 17.49 -60.66
CA VAL A 63 -16.63 16.50 -60.27
C VAL A 63 -17.24 15.31 -59.51
N LYS A 64 -18.19 15.56 -58.59
CA LYS A 64 -18.92 14.48 -57.90
C LYS A 64 -19.74 13.61 -58.86
N PHE A 65 -20.38 14.22 -59.87
CA PHE A 65 -21.13 13.51 -60.90
C PHE A 65 -20.20 12.66 -61.80
N GLU A 66 -19.05 13.20 -62.20
CA GLU A 66 -18.05 12.47 -62.98
C GLU A 66 -17.45 11.29 -62.21
N CYS A 67 -17.18 11.45 -60.91
CA CYS A 67 -16.79 10.35 -60.01
C CYS A 67 -17.89 9.27 -59.92
N ALA A 68 -19.14 9.66 -59.62
CA ALA A 68 -20.24 8.70 -59.57
C ALA A 68 -20.47 7.99 -60.92
N GLN A 69 -20.27 8.69 -62.05
CA GLN A 69 -20.37 8.11 -63.39
C GLN A 69 -19.17 7.20 -63.74
N SER A 70 -17.98 7.41 -63.16
CA SER A 70 -16.86 6.47 -63.31
C SER A 70 -17.09 5.22 -62.46
N GLU A 71 -17.49 5.36 -61.20
CA GLU A 71 -17.87 4.26 -60.31
C GLU A 71 -18.99 3.39 -60.91
N LEU A 72 -20.02 4.00 -61.50
CA LEU A 72 -21.12 3.29 -62.14
C LEU A 72 -20.66 2.48 -63.36
N ARG A 73 -19.76 3.02 -64.19
CA ARG A 73 -19.13 2.28 -65.31
C ARG A 73 -18.26 1.13 -64.82
N ASP A 74 -17.52 1.35 -63.74
CA ASP A 74 -16.69 0.33 -63.10
C ASP A 74 -17.54 -0.83 -62.54
N LEU A 75 -18.66 -0.52 -61.90
CA LEU A 75 -19.63 -1.49 -61.40
C LEU A 75 -20.32 -2.24 -62.55
N GLN A 76 -20.67 -1.57 -63.65
CA GLN A 76 -21.19 -2.22 -64.87
C GLN A 76 -20.16 -3.18 -65.49
N SER A 77 -18.89 -2.78 -65.58
CA SER A 77 -17.80 -3.65 -66.06
C SER A 77 -17.61 -4.88 -65.17
N LYS A 78 -17.58 -4.68 -63.84
CA LYS A 78 -17.53 -5.76 -62.85
C LYS A 78 -18.74 -6.70 -62.97
N MET A 79 -19.95 -6.16 -63.11
CA MET A 79 -21.18 -6.94 -63.34
C MET A 79 -21.10 -7.77 -64.63
N LEU A 80 -20.69 -7.19 -65.75
CA LEU A 80 -20.55 -7.90 -67.04
C LEU A 80 -19.50 -9.02 -66.96
N SER A 81 -18.36 -8.80 -66.30
CA SER A 81 -17.36 -9.87 -66.11
C SER A 81 -17.88 -11.03 -65.24
N LYS A 82 -18.76 -10.74 -64.26
CA LYS A 82 -19.43 -11.78 -63.47
C LYS A 82 -20.51 -12.51 -64.25
N GLU A 83 -21.25 -11.83 -65.12
CA GLU A 83 -22.22 -12.46 -66.02
C GLU A 83 -21.53 -13.42 -67.00
N VAL A 84 -20.41 -13.02 -67.63
CA VAL A 84 -19.60 -13.92 -68.48
C VAL A 84 -19.13 -15.15 -67.69
N PHE A 85 -18.57 -14.97 -66.50
CA PHE A 85 -18.14 -16.08 -65.64
C PHE A 85 -19.30 -17.02 -65.23
N CYS A 86 -20.50 -16.48 -65.00
CA CYS A 86 -21.71 -17.28 -64.76
C CYS A 86 -22.14 -18.07 -66.01
N GLN A 87 -21.97 -17.51 -67.21
CA GLN A 87 -22.24 -18.20 -68.49
C GLN A 87 -21.21 -19.30 -68.76
N GLU A 88 -19.92 -19.08 -68.47
CA GLU A 88 -18.86 -20.09 -68.54
C GLU A 88 -19.14 -21.27 -67.60
N LEU A 89 -19.44 -20.99 -66.31
CA LEU A 89 -19.83 -22.02 -65.34
C LEU A 89 -21.09 -22.80 -65.76
N LYS A 90 -22.05 -22.13 -66.40
CA LYS A 90 -23.27 -22.75 -66.92
C LYS A 90 -22.98 -23.67 -68.11
N ALA A 91 -22.13 -23.25 -69.04
CA ALA A 91 -21.68 -24.09 -70.16
C ALA A 91 -20.94 -25.33 -69.66
N GLU A 92 -20.04 -25.16 -68.69
CA GLU A 92 -19.29 -26.27 -68.10
C GLU A 92 -20.20 -27.23 -67.30
N MET A 93 -21.22 -26.72 -66.61
CA MET A 93 -22.25 -27.58 -65.99
C MET A 93 -23.00 -28.43 -67.04
N GLU A 94 -23.35 -27.89 -68.20
CA GLU A 94 -23.97 -28.67 -69.28
C GLU A 94 -22.98 -29.69 -69.89
N ASN A 95 -21.68 -29.34 -70.03
CA ASN A 95 -20.64 -30.30 -70.41
C ASN A 95 -20.57 -31.50 -69.44
N TYR A 96 -20.63 -31.25 -68.12
CA TYR A 96 -20.66 -32.32 -67.12
C TYR A 96 -21.93 -33.17 -67.21
N LYS A 97 -23.10 -32.57 -67.43
CA LYS A 97 -24.36 -33.31 -67.63
C LYS A 97 -24.30 -34.19 -68.88
N GLU A 98 -23.81 -33.68 -70.00
CA GLU A 98 -23.71 -34.44 -71.24
C GLU A 98 -22.68 -35.59 -71.11
N ASN A 99 -21.51 -35.32 -70.51
CA ASN A 99 -20.49 -36.33 -70.22
C ASN A 99 -21.05 -37.44 -69.30
N ASN A 100 -21.84 -37.07 -68.29
CA ASN A 100 -22.55 -38.04 -67.43
C ASN A 100 -23.62 -38.84 -68.19
N ALA A 101 -24.39 -38.21 -69.07
CA ALA A 101 -25.37 -38.89 -69.91
C ALA A 101 -24.72 -39.88 -70.89
N ARG A 102 -23.63 -39.48 -71.57
CA ARG A 102 -22.81 -40.34 -72.44
C ARG A 102 -22.25 -41.54 -71.66
N LYS A 103 -21.69 -41.31 -70.46
CA LYS A 103 -21.19 -42.38 -69.56
C LYS A 103 -22.31 -43.31 -69.11
N SER A 104 -23.47 -42.78 -68.74
CA SER A 104 -24.63 -43.57 -68.32
C SER A 104 -25.15 -44.46 -69.46
N SER A 105 -25.26 -43.92 -70.67
CA SER A 105 -25.64 -44.67 -71.89
C SER A 105 -24.66 -45.81 -72.19
N LEU A 106 -23.36 -45.55 -72.14
CA LEU A 106 -22.32 -46.58 -72.28
C LEU A 106 -22.42 -47.66 -71.19
N LEU A 107 -22.69 -47.26 -69.94
CA LEU A 107 -22.82 -48.19 -68.81
C LEU A 107 -24.06 -49.09 -68.98
N THR A 108 -25.17 -48.57 -69.47
CA THR A 108 -26.35 -49.37 -69.87
C THR A 108 -25.99 -50.35 -70.98
N SER A 109 -25.44 -49.89 -72.11
CA SER A 109 -25.03 -50.77 -73.22
C SER A 109 -24.03 -51.85 -72.82
N LEU A 110 -23.13 -51.58 -71.86
CA LEU A 110 -22.22 -52.58 -71.31
C LEU A 110 -22.92 -53.58 -70.37
N ARG A 111 -23.97 -53.18 -69.64
CA ARG A 111 -24.81 -54.12 -68.87
C ARG A 111 -25.62 -55.01 -69.81
N ASP A 112 -26.26 -54.42 -70.81
CA ASP A 112 -27.07 -55.13 -71.80
C ASP A 112 -26.24 -56.24 -72.44
N ARG A 113 -25.01 -55.94 -72.90
CA ARG A 113 -24.12 -56.95 -73.49
C ARG A 113 -23.51 -57.94 -72.48
N VAL A 114 -23.42 -57.60 -71.19
CA VAL A 114 -23.09 -58.61 -70.16
C VAL A 114 -24.26 -59.58 -70.00
N GLN A 115 -25.50 -59.11 -69.99
CA GLN A 115 -26.67 -59.97 -69.94
C GLN A 115 -26.77 -60.86 -71.20
N GLU A 116 -26.55 -60.32 -72.40
CA GLU A 116 -26.48 -61.11 -73.65
C GLU A 116 -25.46 -62.25 -73.54
N LEU A 117 -24.25 -61.98 -73.03
CA LEU A 117 -23.20 -62.98 -72.85
C LEU A 117 -23.50 -64.00 -71.72
N GLU A 118 -24.24 -63.61 -70.68
CA GLU A 118 -24.73 -64.51 -69.64
C GLU A 118 -25.82 -65.46 -70.18
N GLU A 119 -26.74 -64.95 -71.02
CA GLU A 119 -27.76 -65.75 -71.71
C GLU A 119 -27.14 -66.69 -72.77
N GLU A 120 -26.17 -66.22 -73.57
CA GLU A 120 -25.37 -67.06 -74.46
C GLU A 120 -24.63 -68.17 -73.68
N SER A 121 -24.00 -67.83 -72.55
CA SER A 121 -23.33 -68.81 -71.67
C SER A 121 -24.29 -69.86 -71.12
N ALA A 122 -25.50 -69.46 -70.71
CA ALA A 122 -26.54 -70.38 -70.22
C ALA A 122 -27.05 -71.32 -71.33
N THR A 123 -27.25 -70.83 -72.55
CA THR A 123 -27.63 -71.68 -73.70
C THR A 123 -26.50 -72.60 -74.14
N LEU A 124 -25.24 -72.13 -74.14
CA LEU A 124 -24.05 -72.93 -74.43
C LEU A 124 -23.88 -74.06 -73.41
N SER A 125 -24.04 -73.77 -72.12
CA SER A 125 -24.00 -74.76 -71.04
C SER A 125 -25.10 -75.83 -71.22
N SER A 126 -26.33 -75.40 -71.52
CA SER A 126 -27.46 -76.29 -71.82
C SER A 126 -27.23 -77.16 -73.07
N SER A 127 -26.56 -76.60 -74.09
CA SER A 127 -26.15 -77.32 -75.30
C SER A 127 -25.05 -78.34 -75.02
N LYS A 128 -24.04 -77.96 -74.21
CA LYS A 128 -22.96 -78.84 -73.76
C LYS A 128 -23.52 -80.06 -73.01
N ILE A 129 -24.40 -79.86 -72.03
CA ILE A 129 -25.03 -80.96 -71.27
C ILE A 129 -25.77 -81.92 -72.22
N ARG A 130 -26.49 -81.39 -73.21
CA ARG A 130 -27.18 -82.19 -74.24
C ARG A 130 -26.21 -82.98 -75.14
N ALA A 131 -25.08 -82.38 -75.50
CA ALA A 131 -24.03 -83.03 -76.28
C ALA A 131 -23.33 -84.14 -75.46
N GLU A 132 -23.04 -83.91 -74.18
CA GLU A 132 -22.46 -84.88 -73.26
C GLU A 132 -23.39 -86.09 -73.06
N ILE A 133 -24.70 -85.89 -72.86
CA ILE A 133 -25.71 -86.96 -72.79
C ILE A 133 -25.75 -87.78 -74.09
N THR A 134 -25.73 -87.10 -75.24
CA THR A 134 -25.72 -87.76 -76.57
C THR A 134 -24.45 -88.60 -76.74
N ALA A 135 -23.28 -88.05 -76.41
CA ALA A 135 -22.00 -88.75 -76.49
C ALA A 135 -21.95 -89.96 -75.53
N HIS A 136 -22.44 -89.83 -74.30
CA HIS A 136 -22.48 -90.93 -73.33
C HIS A 136 -23.42 -92.06 -73.79
N THR A 137 -24.52 -91.72 -74.46
CA THR A 137 -25.44 -92.69 -75.09
C THR A 137 -24.75 -93.44 -76.22
N ALA A 138 -24.11 -92.73 -77.16
CA ALA A 138 -23.37 -93.33 -78.27
C ALA A 138 -22.17 -94.19 -77.80
N ILE A 139 -21.51 -93.82 -76.70
CA ILE A 139 -20.45 -94.64 -76.07
C ILE A 139 -21.03 -95.96 -75.55
N LYS A 140 -22.18 -95.92 -74.87
CA LYS A 140 -22.87 -97.12 -74.36
C LYS A 140 -23.29 -98.05 -75.50
N GLU A 141 -23.87 -97.51 -76.57
CA GLU A 141 -24.23 -98.25 -77.77
C GLU A 141 -23.00 -98.89 -78.44
N ASN A 142 -21.88 -98.18 -78.54
CA ASN A 142 -20.61 -98.73 -79.03
C ASN A 142 -20.07 -99.86 -78.14
N GLN A 143 -20.21 -99.76 -76.81
CA GLN A 143 -19.85 -100.87 -75.91
C GLN A 143 -20.73 -102.10 -76.14
N ASP A 144 -22.03 -101.93 -76.35
CA ASP A 144 -22.95 -103.05 -76.60
C ASP A 144 -22.79 -103.65 -78.01
N LEU A 145 -22.43 -102.84 -79.01
CA LEU A 145 -21.98 -103.31 -80.33
C LEU A 145 -20.67 -104.10 -80.20
N LYS A 146 -19.69 -103.62 -79.42
CA LYS A 146 -18.42 -104.34 -79.18
C LYS A 146 -18.65 -105.71 -78.52
N LYS A 147 -19.58 -105.82 -77.57
CA LYS A 147 -20.01 -107.11 -76.98
C LYS A 147 -20.60 -108.05 -78.05
N LYS A 148 -21.47 -107.53 -78.93
CA LYS A 148 -22.05 -108.30 -80.06
C LYS A 148 -20.99 -108.77 -81.04
N VAL A 149 -19.99 -107.94 -81.37
CA VAL A 149 -18.87 -108.31 -82.25
C VAL A 149 -18.04 -109.45 -81.65
N VAL A 150 -17.73 -109.42 -80.35
CA VAL A 150 -17.04 -110.52 -79.66
C VAL A 150 -17.86 -111.82 -79.74
N ALA A 151 -19.15 -111.77 -79.40
CA ALA A 151 -20.02 -112.95 -79.46
C ALA A 151 -20.25 -113.50 -80.89
N LEU A 152 -20.14 -112.66 -81.92
CA LEU A 152 -20.16 -113.10 -83.33
C LEU A 152 -18.82 -113.71 -83.75
N ASN A 153 -17.69 -113.16 -83.27
CA ASN A 153 -16.37 -113.74 -83.51
C ASN A 153 -16.21 -115.11 -82.83
N GLU A 154 -16.74 -115.29 -81.61
CA GLU A 154 -16.79 -116.60 -80.93
C GLU A 154 -17.58 -117.64 -81.74
N LYS A 155 -18.74 -117.24 -82.31
CA LYS A 155 -19.51 -118.10 -83.21
C LYS A 155 -18.77 -118.44 -84.50
N LEU A 156 -18.10 -117.45 -85.12
CA LEU A 156 -17.29 -117.67 -86.31
C LEU A 156 -16.13 -118.64 -86.04
N GLN A 157 -15.43 -118.48 -84.91
CA GLN A 157 -14.38 -119.39 -84.45
C GLN A 157 -14.89 -120.82 -84.19
N LYS A 158 -16.14 -120.98 -83.72
CA LYS A 158 -16.79 -122.29 -83.60
C LYS A 158 -17.04 -122.92 -84.98
N CYS A 159 -17.66 -122.18 -85.91
CA CYS A 159 -17.94 -122.69 -87.25
C CYS A 159 -16.68 -122.95 -88.09
N LEU A 160 -15.58 -122.22 -87.87
CA LEU A 160 -14.29 -122.51 -88.50
C LEU A 160 -13.70 -123.85 -88.03
N LYS A 161 -13.85 -124.20 -86.74
CA LYS A 161 -13.43 -125.52 -86.22
C LYS A 161 -14.28 -126.64 -86.80
N GLU A 162 -15.61 -126.47 -86.78
CA GLU A 162 -16.57 -127.41 -87.38
C GLU A 162 -16.26 -127.65 -88.88
N ASN A 163 -15.87 -126.61 -89.62
CA ASN A 163 -15.51 -126.72 -91.04
C ASN A 163 -14.13 -127.36 -91.29
N GLU A 164 -13.15 -127.17 -90.40
CA GLU A 164 -11.86 -127.87 -90.52
C GLU A 164 -12.02 -129.35 -90.14
N GLU A 165 -12.90 -129.69 -89.21
CA GLU A 165 -13.28 -131.07 -88.88
C GLU A 165 -13.95 -131.79 -90.07
N THR A 166 -14.93 -131.17 -90.75
CA THR A 166 -15.55 -131.76 -91.95
C THR A 166 -14.56 -131.89 -93.12
N LYS A 167 -13.69 -130.89 -93.33
CA LYS A 167 -12.63 -130.92 -94.36
C LYS A 167 -11.63 -132.05 -94.13
N ASN A 168 -11.26 -132.34 -92.88
CA ASN A 168 -10.42 -133.49 -92.55
C ASN A 168 -11.13 -134.83 -92.86
N GLN A 169 -12.44 -134.92 -92.58
CA GLN A 169 -13.23 -136.10 -92.94
C GLN A 169 -13.33 -136.32 -94.46
N VAL A 170 -13.56 -135.25 -95.25
CA VAL A 170 -13.56 -135.34 -96.72
C VAL A 170 -12.18 -135.77 -97.26
N SER A 171 -11.10 -135.23 -96.69
CA SER A 171 -9.73 -135.54 -97.11
C SER A 171 -9.34 -137.01 -96.88
N LYS A 172 -10.00 -137.71 -95.95
CA LYS A 172 -9.86 -139.16 -95.77
C LYS A 172 -10.48 -139.92 -96.94
N ASN A 173 -11.75 -139.62 -97.24
CA ASN A 173 -12.53 -140.30 -98.26
C ASN A 173 -11.92 -140.18 -99.67
N CYS A 174 -11.24 -139.07 -100.00
CA CYS A 174 -10.59 -138.91 -101.30
C CYS A 174 -9.46 -139.94 -101.55
N ARG A 175 -8.67 -140.30 -100.52
CA ARG A 175 -7.57 -141.28 -100.66
C ARG A 175 -8.09 -142.67 -100.97
N GLU A 176 -9.22 -143.03 -100.35
CA GLU A 176 -9.93 -144.29 -100.56
C GLU A 176 -10.48 -144.42 -102.01
N HIS A 177 -10.56 -143.32 -102.77
CA HIS A 177 -10.91 -143.33 -104.20
C HIS A 177 -9.71 -143.33 -105.16
N GLU A 178 -8.57 -142.72 -104.79
CA GLU A 178 -7.37 -142.70 -105.64
C GLU A 178 -6.74 -144.10 -105.78
N GLU A 179 -6.75 -144.90 -104.70
CA GLU A 179 -6.29 -146.31 -104.70
C GLU A 179 -7.11 -147.24 -105.63
N PHE A 180 -8.35 -146.85 -105.97
CA PHE A 180 -9.21 -147.60 -106.88
C PHE A 180 -8.87 -147.35 -108.37
N LEU A 181 -8.51 -146.11 -108.73
CA LEU A 181 -8.24 -145.74 -110.13
C LEU A 181 -6.91 -146.31 -110.64
N ALA A 182 -5.90 -146.42 -109.79
CA ALA A 182 -4.59 -146.99 -110.18
C ALA A 182 -4.71 -148.43 -110.70
N GLN A 183 -5.65 -149.22 -110.17
CA GLN A 183 -5.85 -150.64 -110.53
C GLN A 183 -6.44 -150.84 -111.93
N LEU A 184 -6.94 -149.78 -112.59
CA LEU A 184 -7.62 -149.87 -113.88
C LEU A 184 -6.69 -149.63 -115.08
N HIS A 185 -5.47 -149.13 -114.85
CA HIS A 185 -4.60 -148.57 -115.89
C HIS A 185 -3.65 -149.60 -116.55
N ASP A 186 -3.25 -150.66 -115.84
CA ASP A 186 -2.15 -151.57 -116.26
C ASP A 186 -2.51 -152.60 -117.36
N CYS A 187 -3.63 -152.45 -118.07
CA CYS A 187 -4.26 -153.57 -118.79
C CYS A 187 -4.02 -153.70 -120.32
N LEU A 188 -3.61 -152.66 -121.09
CA LEU A 188 -3.65 -152.72 -122.58
C LEU A 188 -2.55 -151.91 -123.35
N ASP A 189 -2.03 -152.48 -124.46
CA ASP A 189 -1.03 -152.02 -125.48
C ASP A 189 -1.20 -152.96 -126.75
N PRO A 190 -0.52 -152.90 -127.94
CA PRO A 190 0.56 -152.05 -128.51
C PRO A 190 0.27 -151.53 -129.96
N ASP A 191 1.27 -151.19 -130.80
CA ASP A 191 1.74 -152.04 -131.96
C ASP A 191 2.77 -151.37 -132.95
N LYS A 192 3.20 -152.08 -134.03
CA LYS A 192 4.33 -151.77 -134.97
C LYS A 192 4.00 -151.80 -136.50
N LYS A 193 5.01 -151.72 -137.40
CA LYS A 193 4.92 -151.43 -138.87
C LYS A 193 5.91 -152.22 -139.78
N ASN A 194 5.62 -152.39 -141.10
CA ASN A 194 6.45 -151.99 -142.30
C ASN A 194 6.13 -152.72 -143.67
N GLU A 195 6.13 -151.96 -144.80
CA GLU A 195 6.70 -152.23 -146.19
C GLU A 195 6.27 -153.49 -147.04
N LYS A 196 6.44 -153.66 -148.39
CA LYS A 196 6.70 -152.88 -149.66
C LYS A 196 6.44 -153.78 -150.93
N ALA A 197 6.54 -153.30 -152.20
CA ALA A 197 6.24 -154.10 -153.42
C ALA A 197 7.13 -153.86 -154.69
N SER A 198 6.64 -154.22 -155.91
CA SER A 198 7.27 -154.01 -157.25
C SER A 198 6.25 -153.65 -158.36
N ASP A 199 6.47 -152.62 -159.21
CA ASP A 199 5.69 -152.09 -160.38
C ASP A 199 4.16 -151.88 -160.24
N GLU A 200 3.45 -152.86 -159.72
CA GLU A 200 2.34 -152.62 -158.79
C GLU A 200 2.79 -151.60 -157.71
N ASP A 201 4.09 -151.55 -157.37
CA ASP A 201 4.74 -150.50 -156.56
C ASP A 201 4.70 -149.13 -157.21
N LEU A 202 4.64 -148.96 -158.53
CA LEU A 202 4.49 -147.63 -159.14
C LEU A 202 3.03 -147.15 -159.07
N ILE A 203 2.07 -148.07 -159.18
CA ILE A 203 0.65 -147.78 -158.94
C ILE A 203 0.38 -147.58 -157.44
N LEU A 204 1.04 -148.34 -156.57
CA LEU A 204 1.03 -148.17 -155.12
C LEU A 204 1.80 -146.90 -154.73
N LYS A 205 2.92 -146.54 -155.34
CA LYS A 205 3.66 -145.30 -155.09
C LYS A 205 2.91 -144.09 -155.61
N LEU A 206 2.15 -144.21 -156.71
CA LEU A 206 1.19 -143.17 -157.12
C LEU A 206 0.02 -143.07 -156.13
N ARG A 207 -0.51 -144.20 -155.64
CA ARG A 207 -1.56 -144.24 -154.62
C ARG A 207 -1.07 -143.75 -153.25
N GLU A 208 0.18 -143.99 -152.91
CA GLU A 208 0.90 -143.46 -151.75
C GLU A 208 1.16 -141.98 -151.95
N LEU A 209 1.68 -141.52 -153.08
CA LEU A 209 1.82 -140.09 -153.39
C LEU A 209 0.46 -139.38 -153.36
N CYS A 210 -0.64 -140.03 -153.73
CA CYS A 210 -2.00 -139.48 -153.54
C CYS A 210 -2.43 -139.47 -152.06
N LYS A 211 -2.12 -140.49 -151.27
CA LYS A 211 -2.35 -140.51 -149.81
C LYS A 211 -1.48 -139.47 -149.08
N GLU A 212 -0.21 -139.35 -149.45
CA GLU A 212 0.79 -138.39 -148.98
C GLU A 212 0.37 -136.97 -149.39
N ASN A 213 -0.11 -136.74 -150.61
CA ASN A 213 -0.64 -135.45 -151.06
C ASN A 213 -1.93 -135.08 -150.31
N ALA A 214 -2.82 -136.04 -150.04
CA ALA A 214 -4.00 -135.84 -149.20
C ALA A 214 -3.63 -135.58 -147.73
N PHE A 215 -2.63 -136.29 -147.20
CA PHE A 215 -2.10 -136.10 -145.84
C PHE A 215 -1.42 -134.74 -145.69
N VAL A 216 -0.55 -134.35 -146.64
CA VAL A 216 0.11 -133.04 -146.66
C VAL A 216 -0.91 -131.92 -146.86
N LYS A 217 -1.98 -132.11 -147.64
CA LYS A 217 -3.12 -131.18 -147.67
C LYS A 217 -3.82 -131.08 -146.33
N GLY A 218 -4.03 -132.21 -145.63
CA GLY A 218 -4.53 -132.21 -144.26
C GLY A 218 -3.60 -131.45 -143.30
N GLN A 219 -2.28 -131.66 -143.39
CA GLN A 219 -1.28 -130.93 -142.60
C GLN A 219 -1.32 -129.42 -142.91
N ILE A 220 -1.40 -129.03 -144.18
CA ILE A 220 -1.55 -127.64 -144.61
C ILE A 220 -2.81 -127.03 -143.98
N VAL A 221 -3.97 -127.69 -144.06
CA VAL A 221 -5.21 -127.23 -143.41
C VAL A 221 -5.01 -127.07 -141.90
N THR A 222 -4.43 -128.06 -141.19
CA THR A 222 -4.19 -127.92 -139.73
C THR A 222 -3.19 -126.82 -139.38
N LEU A 223 -2.23 -126.52 -140.26
CA LEU A 223 -1.28 -125.41 -140.08
C LEU A 223 -1.93 -124.06 -140.39
N GLU A 224 -2.78 -123.98 -141.41
CA GLU A 224 -3.61 -122.80 -141.70
C GLU A 224 -4.58 -122.52 -140.54
N GLU A 225 -5.23 -123.54 -139.99
CA GLU A 225 -6.07 -123.45 -138.78
C GLU A 225 -5.25 -122.94 -137.57
N THR A 226 -4.05 -123.50 -137.35
CA THR A 226 -3.15 -123.07 -136.25
C THR A 226 -2.67 -121.62 -136.43
N ILE A 227 -2.32 -121.21 -137.65
CA ILE A 227 -1.93 -119.83 -137.97
C ILE A 227 -3.10 -118.88 -137.75
N ASN A 228 -4.32 -119.25 -138.17
CA ASN A 228 -5.53 -118.47 -137.94
C ASN A 228 -5.82 -118.31 -136.44
N VAL A 229 -5.70 -119.38 -135.64
CA VAL A 229 -5.84 -119.33 -134.18
C VAL A 229 -4.82 -118.35 -133.58
N HIS A 230 -3.54 -118.50 -133.89
CA HIS A 230 -2.50 -117.59 -133.38
C HIS A 230 -2.68 -116.13 -133.86
N GLU A 231 -3.22 -115.89 -135.05
CA GLU A 231 -3.53 -114.52 -135.50
C GLU A 231 -4.69 -113.91 -134.69
N MET A 232 -5.72 -114.70 -134.34
CA MET A 232 -6.81 -114.27 -133.46
C MET A 232 -6.35 -114.07 -132.02
N GLU A 233 -5.53 -114.96 -131.47
CA GLU A 233 -4.89 -114.80 -130.16
C GLU A 233 -4.03 -113.53 -130.11
N ALA A 234 -3.25 -113.27 -131.16
CA ALA A 234 -2.44 -112.05 -131.26
C ALA A 234 -3.28 -110.78 -131.44
N LYS A 235 -4.44 -110.85 -132.12
CA LYS A 235 -5.43 -109.76 -132.18
C LYS A 235 -6.01 -109.48 -130.78
N ALA A 236 -6.53 -110.49 -130.10
CA ALA A 236 -7.09 -110.37 -128.75
C ALA A 236 -6.05 -109.90 -127.70
N SER A 237 -4.79 -110.33 -127.85
CA SER A 237 -3.67 -109.87 -127.02
C SER A 237 -3.35 -108.39 -127.25
N ARG A 238 -3.26 -107.94 -128.51
CA ARG A 238 -3.06 -106.52 -128.84
C ARG A 238 -4.21 -105.65 -128.34
N GLU A 239 -5.46 -106.10 -128.48
CA GLU A 239 -6.62 -105.39 -127.96
C GLU A 239 -6.59 -105.29 -126.42
N THR A 240 -6.18 -106.36 -125.74
CA THR A 240 -6.04 -106.36 -124.28
C THR A 240 -4.91 -105.45 -123.80
N ILE A 241 -3.78 -105.40 -124.51
CA ILE A 241 -2.71 -104.43 -124.23
C ILE A 241 -3.22 -102.99 -124.46
N MET A 242 -3.94 -102.71 -125.56
CA MET A 242 -4.56 -101.40 -125.81
C MET A 242 -5.53 -100.97 -124.70
N ARG A 243 -6.33 -101.91 -124.19
CA ARG A 243 -7.25 -101.69 -123.07
C ARG A 243 -6.51 -101.37 -121.77
N LEU A 244 -5.52 -102.18 -121.41
CA LEU A 244 -4.69 -101.97 -120.21
C LEU A 244 -3.88 -100.66 -120.29
N VAL A 245 -3.33 -100.31 -121.45
CA VAL A 245 -2.67 -99.01 -121.66
C VAL A 245 -3.66 -97.85 -121.51
N SER A 246 -4.91 -98.01 -121.97
CA SER A 246 -5.96 -96.99 -121.78
C SER A 246 -6.36 -96.85 -120.31
N GLU A 247 -6.44 -97.96 -119.57
CA GLU A 247 -6.71 -97.99 -118.13
C GLU A 247 -5.56 -97.37 -117.32
N VAL A 248 -4.30 -97.72 -117.61
CA VAL A 248 -3.12 -97.13 -116.97
C VAL A 248 -3.05 -95.61 -117.25
N ASN A 249 -3.31 -95.17 -118.48
CA ASN A 249 -3.38 -93.74 -118.81
C ASN A 249 -4.52 -93.03 -118.06
N ARG A 250 -5.65 -93.71 -117.79
CA ARG A 250 -6.77 -93.19 -117.00
C ARG A 250 -6.41 -93.07 -115.53
N GLU A 251 -5.79 -94.09 -114.94
CA GLU A 251 -5.35 -94.05 -113.54
C GLU A 251 -4.19 -93.07 -113.33
N GLN A 252 -3.26 -92.92 -114.28
CA GLN A 252 -2.20 -91.92 -114.21
C GLN A 252 -2.76 -90.50 -114.19
N LYS A 253 -3.77 -90.19 -115.01
CA LYS A 253 -4.48 -88.89 -114.98
C LYS A 253 -5.22 -88.65 -113.66
N ARG A 254 -5.85 -89.70 -113.10
CA ARG A 254 -6.49 -89.63 -111.77
C ARG A 254 -5.48 -89.41 -110.65
N ALA A 255 -4.33 -90.09 -110.71
CA ALA A 255 -3.25 -89.95 -109.73
C ALA A 255 -2.63 -88.54 -109.77
N ALA A 256 -2.46 -87.96 -110.96
CA ALA A 256 -2.06 -86.56 -111.11
C ALA A 256 -3.09 -85.59 -110.51
N SER A 257 -4.37 -85.72 -110.89
CA SER A 257 -5.47 -84.92 -110.32
C SER A 257 -5.54 -85.01 -108.78
N CYS A 258 -5.37 -86.22 -108.24
CA CYS A 258 -5.38 -86.45 -106.79
C CYS A 258 -4.14 -85.87 -106.09
N ALA A 259 -2.98 -85.84 -106.75
CA ALA A 259 -1.80 -85.16 -106.23
C ALA A 259 -1.97 -83.63 -106.24
N GLU A 260 -2.53 -83.05 -107.29
CA GLU A 260 -2.88 -81.63 -107.38
C GLU A 260 -3.90 -81.22 -106.30
N GLU A 261 -4.96 -82.01 -106.10
CA GLU A 261 -5.94 -81.83 -105.03
C GLU A 261 -5.30 -81.93 -103.63
N ARG A 262 -4.45 -82.94 -103.40
CA ARG A 262 -3.70 -83.11 -102.14
C ARG A 262 -2.81 -81.90 -101.86
N ASP A 263 -2.07 -81.41 -102.86
CA ASP A 263 -1.11 -80.33 -102.66
C ASP A 263 -1.79 -78.97 -102.49
N LYS A 264 -2.95 -78.78 -103.12
CA LYS A 264 -3.85 -77.67 -102.77
C LYS A 264 -4.37 -77.77 -101.33
N LEU A 265 -4.87 -78.94 -100.90
CA LEU A 265 -5.33 -79.16 -99.52
C LEU A 265 -4.21 -78.96 -98.49
N ASN A 266 -2.96 -79.30 -98.82
CA ASN A 266 -1.79 -79.01 -97.99
C ASN A 266 -1.54 -77.49 -97.87
N GLN A 267 -1.67 -76.74 -98.97
CA GLN A 267 -1.53 -75.27 -98.95
C GLN A 267 -2.66 -74.59 -98.17
N ASP A 268 -3.90 -75.05 -98.34
CA ASP A 268 -5.06 -74.57 -97.59
C ASP A 268 -4.89 -74.88 -96.08
N LEU A 269 -4.37 -76.06 -95.73
CA LEU A 269 -4.06 -76.46 -94.34
C LEU A 269 -2.96 -75.59 -93.72
N LEU A 270 -1.86 -75.33 -94.42
CA LEU A 270 -0.78 -74.45 -93.94
C LEU A 270 -1.32 -73.03 -93.66
N SER A 271 -2.08 -72.49 -94.61
CA SER A 271 -2.73 -71.18 -94.48
C SER A 271 -3.69 -71.12 -93.28
N ALA A 272 -4.45 -72.18 -93.04
CA ALA A 272 -5.32 -72.29 -91.87
C ALA A 272 -4.55 -72.42 -90.54
N VAL A 273 -3.37 -73.04 -90.53
CA VAL A 273 -2.49 -73.13 -89.35
C VAL A 273 -1.91 -71.76 -89.01
N GLU A 274 -1.43 -70.98 -89.99
CA GLU A 274 -0.92 -69.62 -89.77
C GLU A 274 -1.98 -68.70 -89.16
N VAL A 275 -3.23 -68.78 -89.66
CA VAL A 275 -4.37 -68.05 -89.09
C VAL A 275 -4.72 -68.52 -87.68
N ARG A 276 -4.69 -69.84 -87.41
CA ARG A 276 -4.90 -70.38 -86.06
C ARG A 276 -3.87 -69.85 -85.07
N GLU A 277 -2.59 -69.82 -85.46
CA GLU A 277 -1.50 -69.31 -84.63
C GLU A 277 -1.54 -67.80 -84.44
N ALA A 278 -2.11 -67.05 -85.38
CA ALA A 278 -2.42 -65.63 -85.18
C ALA A 278 -3.51 -65.43 -84.12
N LEU A 279 -4.62 -66.16 -84.21
CA LEU A 279 -5.71 -66.11 -83.24
C LEU A 279 -5.29 -66.61 -81.84
N GLU A 280 -4.44 -67.63 -81.75
CA GLU A 280 -3.87 -68.10 -80.48
C GLU A 280 -3.01 -67.01 -79.80
N ARG A 281 -2.22 -66.25 -80.57
CA ARG A 281 -1.46 -65.09 -80.07
C ARG A 281 -2.37 -63.97 -79.59
N GLU A 282 -3.44 -63.66 -80.32
CA GLU A 282 -4.43 -62.66 -79.90
C GLU A 282 -5.17 -63.09 -78.62
N VAL A 283 -5.64 -64.34 -78.54
CA VAL A 283 -6.28 -64.91 -77.34
C VAL A 283 -5.36 -64.84 -76.12
N LYS A 284 -4.05 -65.05 -76.30
CA LYS A 284 -3.06 -64.85 -75.21
C LYS A 284 -3.01 -63.39 -74.75
N ILE A 285 -2.92 -62.44 -75.68
CA ILE A 285 -2.91 -61.00 -75.38
C ILE A 285 -4.22 -60.56 -74.68
N PHE A 286 -5.38 -61.06 -75.13
CA PHE A 286 -6.66 -60.76 -74.49
C PHE A 286 -6.75 -61.33 -73.07
N ARG A 287 -6.24 -62.55 -72.82
CA ARG A 287 -6.14 -63.11 -71.45
C ARG A 287 -5.22 -62.31 -70.54
N GLU A 288 -4.07 -61.88 -71.05
CA GLU A 288 -3.12 -61.04 -70.30
C GLU A 288 -3.73 -59.68 -69.94
N ARG A 289 -4.43 -59.04 -70.90
CA ARG A 289 -5.17 -57.78 -70.67
C ARG A 289 -6.34 -57.94 -69.69
N LEU A 290 -7.09 -59.03 -69.79
CA LEU A 290 -8.19 -59.35 -68.86
C LEU A 290 -7.67 -59.54 -67.43
N PHE A 291 -6.57 -60.29 -67.26
CA PHE A 291 -5.94 -60.53 -65.97
C PHE A 291 -5.38 -59.23 -65.35
N ALA A 292 -4.75 -58.36 -66.15
CA ALA A 292 -4.32 -57.05 -65.69
C ALA A 292 -5.52 -56.16 -65.27
N GLY A 293 -6.61 -56.16 -66.06
CA GLY A 293 -7.84 -55.45 -65.72
C GLY A 293 -8.48 -55.94 -64.42
N GLN A 294 -8.48 -57.26 -64.18
CA GLN A 294 -8.97 -57.87 -62.94
C GLN A 294 -8.16 -57.40 -61.72
N GLN A 295 -6.82 -57.38 -61.80
CA GLN A 295 -5.97 -56.88 -60.71
C GLN A 295 -6.24 -55.41 -60.39
N VAL A 296 -6.39 -54.56 -61.41
CA VAL A 296 -6.72 -53.13 -61.21
C VAL A 296 -8.12 -52.96 -60.59
N TRP A 297 -9.10 -53.79 -60.98
CA TRP A 297 -10.42 -53.78 -60.37
C TRP A 297 -10.40 -54.22 -58.90
N ASP A 298 -9.70 -55.31 -58.56
CA ASP A 298 -9.58 -55.76 -57.17
C ASP A 298 -8.76 -54.80 -56.30
N ALA A 299 -7.79 -54.06 -56.86
CA ALA A 299 -7.11 -52.97 -56.17
C ALA A 299 -8.06 -51.79 -55.90
N SER A 300 -8.77 -51.29 -56.93
CA SER A 300 -9.73 -50.19 -56.78
C SER A 300 -10.88 -50.53 -55.82
N LYS A 301 -11.31 -51.79 -55.79
CA LYS A 301 -12.29 -52.32 -54.83
C LYS A 301 -11.76 -52.35 -53.39
N GLN A 302 -10.47 -52.62 -53.19
CA GLN A 302 -9.82 -52.48 -51.89
C GLN A 302 -9.72 -51.01 -51.46
N GLU A 303 -9.30 -50.11 -52.35
CA GLU A 303 -9.29 -48.66 -52.12
C GLU A 303 -10.67 -48.12 -51.73
N LEU A 304 -11.72 -48.50 -52.47
CA LEU A 304 -13.11 -48.17 -52.15
C LEU A 304 -13.51 -48.66 -50.75
N SER A 305 -13.05 -49.85 -50.34
CA SER A 305 -13.31 -50.39 -49.01
C SER A 305 -12.60 -49.64 -47.88
N LEU A 306 -11.42 -49.06 -48.17
CA LEU A 306 -10.67 -48.20 -47.25
C LEU A 306 -11.31 -46.81 -47.17
N LEU A 307 -11.65 -46.22 -48.31
CA LEU A 307 -12.34 -44.92 -48.40
C LEU A 307 -13.71 -44.95 -47.70
N LYS A 308 -14.43 -46.09 -47.76
CA LYS A 308 -15.68 -46.27 -47.02
C LYS A 308 -15.47 -46.34 -45.51
N LYS A 309 -14.37 -46.95 -45.03
CA LYS A 309 -14.01 -46.97 -43.59
C LYS A 309 -13.69 -45.56 -43.11
N SER A 310 -12.83 -44.83 -43.82
CA SER A 310 -12.46 -43.47 -43.44
C SER A 310 -13.63 -42.49 -43.55
N SER A 311 -14.57 -42.66 -44.50
CA SER A 311 -15.85 -41.92 -44.51
C SER A 311 -16.65 -42.17 -43.24
N CYS A 312 -16.86 -43.44 -42.84
CA CYS A 312 -17.60 -43.76 -41.62
C CYS A 312 -16.87 -43.38 -40.31
N GLU A 313 -15.55 -43.21 -40.34
CA GLU A 313 -14.76 -42.66 -39.23
C GLU A 313 -14.89 -41.13 -39.18
N LEU A 314 -14.84 -40.45 -40.33
CA LEU A 314 -15.06 -39.01 -40.46
C LEU A 314 -16.49 -38.64 -40.04
N GLU A 315 -17.51 -39.38 -40.48
CA GLU A 315 -18.92 -39.25 -40.07
C GLU A 315 -19.08 -39.33 -38.55
N LYS A 316 -18.42 -40.31 -37.89
CA LYS A 316 -18.42 -40.41 -36.42
C LYS A 316 -17.77 -39.19 -35.78
N SER A 317 -16.61 -38.76 -36.28
CA SER A 317 -15.89 -37.59 -35.75
C SER A 317 -16.70 -36.30 -35.88
N LEU A 318 -17.37 -36.11 -37.03
CA LEU A 318 -18.27 -35.00 -37.30
C LEU A 318 -19.48 -35.06 -36.36
N LYS A 319 -20.08 -36.23 -36.16
CA LYS A 319 -21.19 -36.40 -35.22
C LYS A 319 -20.78 -36.06 -33.78
N THR A 320 -19.62 -36.55 -33.30
CA THR A 320 -19.11 -36.18 -31.98
C THR A 320 -18.79 -34.68 -31.86
N SER A 321 -18.33 -34.04 -32.93
CA SER A 321 -18.09 -32.59 -32.97
C SER A 321 -19.40 -31.79 -32.90
N LEU A 322 -20.42 -32.18 -33.67
CA LEU A 322 -21.75 -31.58 -33.63
C LEU A 322 -22.43 -31.75 -32.26
N ASP A 323 -22.29 -32.91 -31.63
CA ASP A 323 -22.86 -33.16 -30.30
C ASP A 323 -22.12 -32.36 -29.20
N ALA A 324 -20.80 -32.20 -29.31
CA ALA A 324 -20.02 -31.32 -28.43
C ALA A 324 -20.36 -29.83 -28.65
N ALA A 325 -20.60 -29.40 -29.90
CA ALA A 325 -21.03 -28.05 -30.21
C ALA A 325 -22.44 -27.77 -29.67
N ALA A 326 -23.38 -28.70 -29.82
CA ALA A 326 -24.73 -28.60 -29.27
C ALA A 326 -24.72 -28.57 -27.72
N ALA A 327 -23.89 -29.39 -27.08
CA ALA A 327 -23.68 -29.33 -25.63
C ALA A 327 -23.11 -27.98 -25.17
N SER A 328 -22.12 -27.45 -25.90
CA SER A 328 -21.53 -26.13 -25.62
C SER A 328 -22.56 -25.01 -25.79
N GLN A 329 -23.36 -25.04 -26.86
CA GLN A 329 -24.41 -24.05 -27.10
C GLN A 329 -25.52 -24.13 -26.04
N SER A 330 -25.86 -25.34 -25.56
CA SER A 330 -26.77 -25.52 -24.42
C SER A 330 -26.21 -24.89 -23.13
N GLN A 331 -24.90 -25.04 -22.87
CA GLN A 331 -24.24 -24.37 -21.74
C GLN A 331 -24.26 -22.84 -21.89
N PHE A 332 -23.99 -22.29 -23.08
CA PHE A 332 -24.08 -20.85 -23.34
C PHE A 332 -25.50 -20.31 -23.17
N SER A 333 -26.53 -21.03 -23.64
CA SER A 333 -27.93 -20.66 -23.40
C SER A 333 -28.26 -20.66 -21.90
N SER A 334 -27.88 -21.70 -21.15
CA SER A 334 -28.08 -21.75 -19.69
C SER A 334 -27.31 -20.66 -18.94
N PHE A 335 -26.14 -20.26 -19.43
CA PHE A 335 -25.37 -19.14 -18.88
C PHE A 335 -26.06 -17.79 -19.15
N ARG A 336 -26.57 -17.57 -20.38
CA ARG A 336 -27.37 -16.39 -20.73
C ARG A 336 -28.68 -16.31 -19.95
N GLU A 337 -29.35 -17.43 -19.70
CA GLU A 337 -30.50 -17.52 -18.80
C GLU A 337 -30.16 -17.13 -17.36
N LYS A 338 -29.00 -17.58 -16.83
CA LYS A 338 -28.52 -17.16 -15.51
C LYS A 338 -28.24 -15.66 -15.45
N ILE A 339 -27.65 -15.06 -16.50
CA ILE A 339 -27.47 -13.60 -16.59
C ILE A 339 -28.81 -12.87 -16.64
N ALA A 340 -29.75 -13.32 -17.49
CA ALA A 340 -31.10 -12.74 -17.58
C ALA A 340 -31.93 -12.90 -16.30
N ALA A 341 -31.60 -13.88 -15.45
CA ALA A 341 -32.16 -14.05 -14.11
C ALA A 341 -31.49 -13.14 -13.07
N LEU A 342 -30.18 -12.88 -13.17
CA LEU A 342 -29.45 -11.97 -12.26
C LEU A 342 -29.74 -10.49 -12.54
N LEU A 343 -29.89 -10.10 -13.81
CA LEU A 343 -30.28 -8.74 -14.21
C LEU A 343 -31.76 -8.44 -13.93
N ARG A 344 -32.54 -9.42 -13.47
CA ARG A 344 -33.98 -9.32 -13.21
C ARG A 344 -34.26 -8.57 -11.90
N GLY A 345 -34.26 -7.24 -12.00
CA GLY A 345 -34.79 -6.37 -10.95
C GLY A 345 -36.27 -6.60 -10.67
N SER A 346 -36.81 -5.91 -9.66
CA SER A 346 -38.18 -6.11 -9.13
C SER A 346 -39.34 -5.81 -10.10
N LEU A 347 -39.05 -5.31 -11.32
CA LEU A 347 -40.07 -4.79 -12.24
C LEU A 347 -39.76 -5.07 -13.72
N GLY A 348 -39.45 -6.31 -14.10
CA GLY A 348 -39.34 -6.68 -15.53
C GLY A 348 -39.11 -8.16 -15.84
N MET A 349 -39.77 -8.68 -16.87
CA MET A 349 -39.50 -10.01 -17.43
C MET A 349 -38.45 -9.91 -18.54
N ILE A 350 -37.17 -10.01 -18.18
CA ILE A 350 -36.06 -10.01 -19.15
C ILE A 350 -36.02 -11.35 -19.90
N GLY A 351 -35.93 -11.30 -21.23
CA GLY A 351 -35.71 -12.47 -22.10
C GLY A 351 -34.23 -12.83 -22.23
N SER A 352 -33.92 -14.11 -22.50
CA SER A 352 -32.54 -14.64 -22.61
C SER A 352 -31.83 -14.35 -23.94
N LEU A 353 -32.32 -13.36 -24.70
CA LEU A 353 -31.66 -12.87 -25.91
C LEU A 353 -30.47 -11.97 -25.54
N GLU A 354 -29.39 -12.03 -26.32
CA GLU A 354 -28.13 -11.34 -26.01
C GLU A 354 -28.30 -9.83 -26.07
N ASP A 355 -29.00 -9.34 -27.09
CA ASP A 355 -29.29 -7.93 -27.30
C ASP A 355 -30.09 -7.35 -26.12
N THR A 356 -31.12 -8.06 -25.65
CA THR A 356 -31.94 -7.66 -24.49
C THR A 356 -31.15 -7.67 -23.16
N ILE A 357 -30.16 -8.55 -23.03
CA ILE A 357 -29.21 -8.55 -21.90
C ILE A 357 -28.29 -7.33 -21.97
N LEU A 358 -27.75 -7.01 -23.15
CA LEU A 358 -26.87 -5.87 -23.38
C LEU A 358 -27.58 -4.53 -23.21
N GLU A 359 -28.80 -4.38 -23.75
CA GLU A 359 -29.67 -3.22 -23.57
C GLU A 359 -29.92 -2.95 -22.07
N LYS A 360 -30.24 -3.99 -21.28
CA LYS A 360 -30.46 -3.82 -19.84
C LYS A 360 -29.19 -3.37 -19.09
N ILE A 361 -28.02 -3.89 -19.48
CA ILE A 361 -26.74 -3.46 -18.90
C ILE A 361 -26.46 -1.98 -19.26
N GLN A 362 -26.71 -1.57 -20.50
CA GLN A 362 -26.54 -0.17 -20.94
C GLN A 362 -27.52 0.78 -20.22
N GLU A 363 -28.77 0.36 -19.98
CA GLU A 363 -29.74 1.10 -19.18
C GLU A 363 -29.25 1.28 -17.74
N MET A 364 -28.75 0.22 -17.11
CA MET A 364 -28.21 0.26 -15.74
C MET A 364 -26.99 1.17 -15.62
N VAL A 365 -26.05 1.11 -16.57
CA VAL A 365 -24.88 2.01 -16.61
C VAL A 365 -25.32 3.47 -16.80
N SER A 366 -26.27 3.72 -17.70
CA SER A 366 -26.84 5.07 -17.92
C SER A 366 -27.52 5.61 -16.66
N GLN A 367 -28.19 4.73 -15.90
CA GLN A 367 -28.81 5.06 -14.62
C GLN A 367 -27.74 5.37 -13.55
N GLU A 368 -26.69 4.55 -13.42
CA GLU A 368 -25.57 4.79 -12.51
C GLU A 368 -24.86 6.11 -12.82
N GLU A 369 -24.57 6.41 -14.09
CA GLU A 369 -24.00 7.70 -14.52
C GLU A 369 -24.92 8.90 -14.22
N SER A 370 -26.24 8.71 -14.24
CA SER A 370 -27.20 9.75 -13.83
C SER A 370 -27.19 9.97 -12.31
N GLN A 371 -27.10 8.88 -11.52
CA GLN A 371 -26.99 8.94 -10.07
C GLN A 371 -25.65 9.55 -9.65
N LYS A 372 -24.54 9.19 -10.29
CA LYS A 372 -23.21 9.75 -10.05
C LYS A 372 -23.17 11.27 -10.31
N ARG A 373 -23.80 11.73 -11.40
CA ARG A 373 -23.97 13.18 -11.66
C ARG A 373 -24.80 13.88 -10.57
N MET A 374 -25.87 13.24 -10.09
CA MET A 374 -26.67 13.76 -8.98
C MET A 374 -25.88 13.80 -7.66
N VAL A 375 -25.09 12.76 -7.36
CA VAL A 375 -24.20 12.73 -6.19
C VAL A 375 -23.18 13.85 -6.27
N SER A 376 -22.46 14.04 -7.38
CA SER A 376 -21.49 15.14 -7.49
C SER A 376 -22.11 16.53 -7.53
N GLN A 377 -23.38 16.67 -7.92
CA GLN A 377 -24.14 17.90 -7.72
C GLN A 377 -24.44 18.15 -6.23
N LEU A 378 -24.80 17.11 -5.46
CA LEU A 378 -25.02 17.21 -4.02
C LEU A 378 -23.71 17.43 -3.24
N GLU A 379 -22.61 16.81 -3.65
CA GLU A 379 -21.26 17.03 -3.08
C GLU A 379 -20.81 18.49 -3.29
N ALA A 380 -21.07 19.06 -4.46
CA ALA A 380 -20.82 20.48 -4.73
C ALA A 380 -21.70 21.41 -3.87
N GLN A 381 -23.00 21.11 -3.71
CA GLN A 381 -23.90 21.87 -2.83
C GLN A 381 -23.50 21.77 -1.36
N ILE A 382 -23.07 20.60 -0.88
CA ILE A 382 -22.53 20.42 0.47
C ILE A 382 -21.25 21.26 0.64
N SER A 383 -20.35 21.24 -0.34
CA SER A 383 -19.10 22.02 -0.31
C SER A 383 -19.39 23.53 -0.23
N GLU A 384 -20.33 24.04 -1.04
CA GLU A 384 -20.75 25.45 -0.98
C GLU A 384 -21.40 25.81 0.37
N LEU A 385 -22.21 24.93 0.94
CA LEU A 385 -22.81 25.14 2.26
C LEU A 385 -21.78 25.10 3.40
N VAL A 386 -20.76 24.24 3.30
CA VAL A 386 -19.63 24.21 4.25
C VAL A 386 -18.81 25.50 4.15
N GLU A 387 -18.43 25.94 2.95
CA GLU A 387 -17.68 27.19 2.77
C GLU A 387 -18.46 28.40 3.32
N ARG A 388 -19.78 28.47 3.09
CA ARG A 388 -20.65 29.51 3.66
C ARG A 388 -20.67 29.46 5.19
N LEU A 389 -20.79 28.26 5.78
CA LEU A 389 -20.81 28.06 7.24
C LEU A 389 -19.46 28.37 7.89
N GLU A 390 -18.34 28.02 7.25
CA GLU A 390 -16.99 28.37 7.71
C GLU A 390 -16.81 29.89 7.72
N ASN A 391 -17.18 30.58 6.64
CA ASN A 391 -17.18 32.04 6.57
C ASN A 391 -18.07 32.67 7.67
N GLU A 392 -19.30 32.18 7.87
CA GLU A 392 -20.19 32.67 8.92
C GLU A 392 -19.61 32.42 10.33
N SER A 393 -18.98 31.26 10.56
CA SER A 393 -18.31 30.94 11.81
C SER A 393 -17.09 31.85 12.07
N GLU A 394 -16.32 32.20 11.03
CA GLU A 394 -15.26 33.19 11.14
C GLU A 394 -15.81 34.58 11.47
N PHE A 395 -16.91 35.01 10.84
CA PHE A 395 -17.55 36.29 11.18
C PHE A 395 -18.07 36.29 12.63
N HIS A 396 -18.67 35.18 13.09
CA HIS A 396 -19.13 35.02 14.46
C HIS A 396 -17.96 35.05 15.46
N GLN A 397 -16.88 34.32 15.20
CA GLN A 397 -15.68 34.32 16.05
C GLN A 397 -15.01 35.69 16.09
N LYS A 398 -14.94 36.40 14.96
CA LYS A 398 -14.47 37.80 14.87
C LYS A 398 -15.42 38.77 15.58
N ALA A 399 -16.71 38.47 15.71
CA ALA A 399 -17.65 39.26 16.50
C ALA A 399 -17.49 38.99 18.01
N LEU A 400 -17.40 37.72 18.41
CA LEU A 400 -17.16 37.31 19.80
C LEU A 400 -15.86 37.89 20.36
N GLN A 401 -14.76 37.84 19.60
CA GLN A 401 -13.50 38.50 19.99
C GLN A 401 -13.59 40.02 20.13
N ARG A 402 -14.57 40.69 19.48
CA ARG A 402 -14.82 42.13 19.68
C ARG A 402 -15.69 42.40 20.90
N ALA A 403 -16.64 41.51 21.19
CA ALA A 403 -17.45 41.54 22.41
C ALA A 403 -16.55 41.36 23.65
N GLN A 404 -15.72 40.31 23.68
CA GLN A 404 -14.74 40.07 24.74
C GLN A 404 -13.81 41.28 24.94
N LYS A 405 -13.24 41.83 23.87
CA LYS A 405 -12.41 43.07 23.94
C LYS A 405 -13.17 44.36 24.30
N ALA A 406 -14.49 44.30 24.43
CA ALA A 406 -15.32 45.35 25.01
C ALA A 406 -15.67 45.04 26.48
N GLU A 407 -15.92 43.77 26.80
CA GLU A 407 -16.08 43.25 28.17
C GLU A 407 -14.81 43.48 29.01
N ASP A 408 -13.62 43.10 28.52
CA ASP A 408 -12.32 43.36 29.17
C ASP A 408 -12.15 44.85 29.54
N LYS A 409 -12.58 45.74 28.63
CA LYS A 409 -12.49 47.20 28.80
C LYS A 409 -13.55 47.71 29.78
N MET A 410 -14.75 47.15 29.73
CA MET A 410 -15.83 47.47 30.67
C MET A 410 -15.44 47.03 32.09
N GLU A 411 -14.85 45.85 32.26
CA GLU A 411 -14.31 45.39 33.55
C GLU A 411 -13.17 46.29 34.03
N THR A 412 -12.23 46.66 33.15
CA THR A 412 -11.16 47.62 33.47
C THR A 412 -11.72 48.97 33.92
N LEU A 413 -12.72 49.51 33.21
CA LEU A 413 -13.40 50.76 33.55
C LEU A 413 -14.23 50.65 34.83
N GLN A 414 -14.83 49.50 35.11
CA GLN A 414 -15.57 49.23 36.35
C GLN A 414 -14.62 49.12 37.55
N GLY A 415 -13.42 48.53 37.37
CA GLY A 415 -12.34 48.54 38.36
C GLY A 415 -11.83 49.96 38.65
N GLN A 416 -11.67 50.79 37.62
CA GLN A 416 -11.34 52.21 37.79
C GLN A 416 -12.46 53.00 38.47
N LEU A 417 -13.73 52.76 38.11
CA LEU A 417 -14.88 53.40 38.74
C LEU A 417 -14.97 53.04 40.23
N THR A 418 -14.90 51.76 40.58
CA THR A 418 -14.97 51.30 41.97
C THR A 418 -13.77 51.75 42.82
N HIS A 419 -12.59 51.93 42.21
CA HIS A 419 -11.45 52.58 42.87
C HIS A 419 -11.75 54.06 43.18
N LEU A 420 -12.25 54.82 42.19
CA LEU A 420 -12.58 56.24 42.34
C LEU A 420 -13.74 56.46 43.32
N GLU A 421 -14.73 55.56 43.35
CA GLU A 421 -15.79 55.52 44.36
C GLU A 421 -15.21 55.28 45.77
N GLY A 422 -14.27 54.33 45.91
CA GLY A 422 -13.55 54.09 47.15
C GLY A 422 -12.72 55.28 47.63
N GLU A 423 -12.00 55.94 46.71
CA GLU A 423 -11.26 57.18 47.00
C GLU A 423 -12.20 58.30 47.44
N LEU A 424 -13.33 58.49 46.75
CA LEU A 424 -14.34 59.49 47.10
C LEU A 424 -14.91 59.25 48.51
N VAL A 425 -15.31 58.02 48.82
CA VAL A 425 -15.80 57.64 50.17
C VAL A 425 -14.72 57.86 51.23
N SER A 426 -13.45 57.54 50.94
CA SER A 426 -12.35 57.82 51.87
C SER A 426 -12.16 59.33 52.09
N GLY A 427 -12.34 60.14 51.05
CA GLY A 427 -12.31 61.60 51.09
C GLY A 427 -13.45 62.20 51.92
N ASP A 428 -14.65 61.62 51.86
CA ASP A 428 -15.77 62.03 52.74
C ASP A 428 -15.52 61.69 54.20
N VAL A 429 -15.02 60.49 54.51
CA VAL A 429 -14.63 60.11 55.89
C VAL A 429 -13.54 61.04 56.44
N LEU A 430 -12.56 61.43 55.62
CA LEU A 430 -11.53 62.41 55.99
C LEU A 430 -12.11 63.83 56.19
N ARG A 431 -13.05 64.27 55.34
CA ARG A 431 -13.77 65.55 55.51
C ARG A 431 -14.54 65.58 56.83
N ASP A 432 -15.27 64.52 57.15
CA ASP A 432 -16.07 64.44 58.38
C ASP A 432 -15.21 64.39 59.64
N ASN A 433 -14.09 63.66 59.62
CA ASN A 433 -13.13 63.66 60.73
C ASN A 433 -12.49 65.05 60.94
N LEU A 434 -12.17 65.77 59.85
CA LEU A 434 -11.67 67.15 59.94
C LEU A 434 -12.74 68.12 60.47
N ASN A 435 -14.00 67.96 60.05
CA ASN A 435 -15.14 68.74 60.58
C ASN A 435 -15.39 68.46 62.06
N PHE A 436 -15.22 67.21 62.52
CA PHE A 436 -15.35 66.83 63.92
C PHE A 436 -14.26 67.47 64.79
N GLU A 437 -13.00 67.44 64.37
CA GLU A 437 -11.93 68.14 65.10
C GLU A 437 -12.13 69.66 65.06
N LYS A 438 -12.55 70.25 63.93
CA LYS A 438 -12.92 71.68 63.86
C LYS A 438 -14.04 72.05 64.85
N GLN A 439 -15.07 71.22 64.99
CA GLN A 439 -16.13 71.37 65.99
C GLN A 439 -15.59 71.34 67.42
N LYS A 440 -14.62 70.47 67.70
CA LYS A 440 -13.95 70.33 69.00
C LYS A 440 -13.05 71.54 69.33
N TYR A 441 -12.29 72.05 68.37
CA TYR A 441 -11.50 73.28 68.52
C TYR A 441 -12.38 74.54 68.68
N LEU A 442 -13.51 74.63 67.96
CA LEU A 442 -14.48 75.73 68.15
C LEU A 442 -15.02 75.77 69.58
N LYS A 443 -15.46 74.63 70.12
CA LYS A 443 -15.94 74.51 71.51
C LYS A 443 -14.87 74.89 72.55
N PHE A 444 -13.60 74.61 72.27
CA PHE A 444 -12.49 75.06 73.13
C PHE A 444 -12.28 76.58 73.06
N LEU A 445 -12.36 77.19 71.87
CA LEU A 445 -12.30 78.65 71.72
C LEU A 445 -13.51 79.38 72.33
N ASP A 446 -14.71 78.79 72.29
CA ASP A 446 -15.88 79.31 73.00
C ASP A 446 -15.63 79.35 74.51
N GLN A 447 -15.16 78.23 75.10
CA GLN A 447 -14.82 78.15 76.54
C GLN A 447 -13.70 79.13 76.93
N LEU A 448 -12.69 79.32 76.08
CA LEU A 448 -11.60 80.26 76.34
C LEU A 448 -12.07 81.72 76.25
N SER A 449 -12.95 82.02 75.31
CA SER A 449 -13.60 83.34 75.17
C SER A 449 -14.44 83.68 76.40
N GLU A 450 -15.21 82.71 76.92
CA GLU A 450 -16.00 82.84 78.16
C GLU A 450 -15.12 83.20 79.36
N LYS A 451 -14.00 82.47 79.57
CA LYS A 451 -13.09 82.77 80.70
C LYS A 451 -12.39 84.13 80.57
N MET A 452 -12.22 84.65 79.35
CA MET A 452 -11.65 85.97 79.10
C MET A 452 -12.69 87.12 79.08
N LYS A 453 -13.99 86.79 79.18
CA LYS A 453 -15.15 87.69 79.04
C LYS A 453 -15.20 88.37 77.67
N LEU A 454 -15.05 87.56 76.62
CA LEU A 454 -15.09 87.97 75.21
C LEU A 454 -16.37 87.51 74.48
N ASP A 455 -17.30 86.85 75.18
CA ASP A 455 -18.44 86.10 74.64
C ASP A 455 -19.21 86.82 73.52
N GLN A 456 -19.64 88.06 73.75
CA GLN A 456 -20.38 88.86 72.78
C GLN A 456 -19.57 89.17 71.52
N MET A 457 -18.25 89.38 71.66
CA MET A 457 -17.36 89.65 70.54
C MET A 457 -16.97 88.35 69.80
N ALA A 458 -16.82 87.24 70.51
CA ALA A 458 -16.55 85.94 69.91
C ALA A 458 -17.75 85.43 69.09
N ALA A 459 -18.99 85.66 69.55
CA ALA A 459 -20.21 85.26 68.86
C ALA A 459 -20.29 85.77 67.41
N GLU A 460 -19.81 86.99 67.16
CA GLU A 460 -19.90 87.70 65.87
C GLU A 460 -18.68 87.46 64.95
N LEU A 461 -17.64 86.78 65.43
CA LEU A 461 -16.37 86.57 64.73
C LEU A 461 -16.15 85.13 64.23
N GLY A 462 -15.52 85.00 63.07
CA GLY A 462 -15.07 83.72 62.51
C GLY A 462 -13.89 83.10 63.28
N PHE A 463 -13.64 81.81 63.05
CA PHE A 463 -12.66 80.99 63.78
C PHE A 463 -11.29 81.66 63.97
N ASP A 464 -10.69 82.17 62.88
CA ASP A 464 -9.36 82.77 62.91
C ASP A 464 -9.35 84.08 63.73
N MET A 465 -10.35 84.93 63.52
CA MET A 465 -10.49 86.21 64.24
C MET A 465 -10.79 86.03 65.74
N ARG A 466 -11.45 84.94 66.13
CA ARG A 466 -11.62 84.59 67.56
C ARG A 466 -10.28 84.34 68.25
N LEU A 467 -9.34 83.67 67.57
CA LEU A 467 -8.00 83.42 68.10
C LEU A 467 -7.22 84.73 68.28
N ASP A 468 -7.26 85.64 67.30
CA ASP A 468 -6.60 86.94 67.37
C ASP A 468 -7.13 87.81 68.52
N VAL A 469 -8.45 87.83 68.75
CA VAL A 469 -9.05 88.59 69.86
C VAL A 469 -8.70 87.98 71.22
N VAL A 470 -8.66 86.64 71.33
CA VAL A 470 -8.16 85.93 72.53
C VAL A 470 -6.69 86.27 72.82
N LEU A 471 -5.84 86.33 71.80
CA LEU A 471 -4.42 86.72 71.92
C LEU A 471 -4.28 88.18 72.37
N ALA A 472 -4.97 89.12 71.70
CA ALA A 472 -4.94 90.54 72.05
C ALA A 472 -5.45 90.81 73.49
N ARG A 473 -6.47 90.06 73.93
CA ARG A 473 -6.98 90.11 75.31
C ARG A 473 -5.99 89.54 76.32
N THR A 474 -5.26 88.48 75.97
CA THR A 474 -4.20 87.90 76.80
C THR A 474 -3.06 88.91 76.99
N GLU A 475 -2.60 89.55 75.91
CA GLU A 475 -1.61 90.62 76.00
C GLU A 475 -2.07 91.80 76.87
N GLN A 476 -3.34 92.20 76.77
CA GLN A 476 -3.91 93.26 77.61
C GLN A 476 -3.81 92.92 79.09
N LEU A 477 -4.15 91.68 79.48
CA LEU A 477 -4.08 91.23 80.88
C LEU A 477 -2.62 91.20 81.37
N VAL A 478 -1.69 90.66 80.59
CA VAL A 478 -0.25 90.65 80.93
C VAL A 478 0.32 92.05 81.12
N ARG A 479 -0.10 93.03 80.29
CA ARG A 479 0.30 94.44 80.45
C ARG A 479 -0.26 95.07 81.74
N LEU A 480 -1.51 94.76 82.10
CA LEU A 480 -2.13 95.21 83.35
C LEU A 480 -1.40 94.62 84.58
N GLU A 481 -1.19 93.30 84.63
CA GLU A 481 -0.42 92.66 85.71
C GLU A 481 0.99 93.22 85.83
N SER A 482 1.68 93.44 84.70
CA SER A 482 3.02 94.05 84.67
C SER A 482 3.04 95.44 85.32
N SER A 483 2.03 96.28 85.05
CA SER A 483 1.92 97.60 85.70
C SER A 483 1.70 97.51 87.21
N ALA A 484 0.82 96.62 87.67
CA ALA A 484 0.57 96.38 89.09
C ALA A 484 1.81 95.83 89.82
N VAL A 485 2.61 94.98 89.18
CA VAL A 485 3.89 94.49 89.71
C VAL A 485 4.91 95.63 89.85
N ILE A 486 4.98 96.55 88.88
CA ILE A 486 5.86 97.73 88.93
C ILE A 486 5.45 98.68 90.07
N GLU A 487 4.16 98.92 90.25
CA GLU A 487 3.64 99.76 91.34
C GLU A 487 3.92 99.14 92.72
N ASN A 488 3.62 97.85 92.90
CA ASN A 488 3.94 97.10 94.13
C ASN A 488 5.45 97.11 94.44
N LYS A 489 6.31 96.92 93.43
CA LYS A 489 7.77 97.02 93.55
C LYS A 489 8.20 98.42 94.02
N THR A 490 7.53 99.46 93.54
CA THR A 490 7.80 100.86 93.93
C THR A 490 7.38 101.15 95.37
N ILE A 491 6.22 100.63 95.81
CA ILE A 491 5.75 100.71 97.20
C ILE A 491 6.72 99.97 98.13
N ALA A 492 7.08 98.73 97.81
CA ALA A 492 8.03 97.93 98.59
C ALA A 492 9.39 98.64 98.75
N HIS A 493 9.92 99.24 97.68
CA HIS A 493 11.22 99.92 97.73
C HIS A 493 11.17 101.23 98.54
N ASN A 494 10.02 101.93 98.58
CA ASN A 494 9.80 103.07 99.48
C ASN A 494 9.73 102.64 100.96
N LEU A 495 9.09 101.51 101.27
CA LEU A 495 9.07 100.94 102.64
C LEU A 495 10.48 100.50 103.08
N GLN A 496 11.22 99.83 102.19
CA GLN A 496 12.61 99.41 102.42
C GLN A 496 13.52 100.60 102.74
N ARG A 497 13.34 101.75 102.07
CA ARG A 497 14.08 102.99 102.35
C ARG A 497 13.78 103.57 103.74
N LYS A 498 12.51 103.54 104.17
CA LYS A 498 12.10 103.94 105.54
C LYS A 498 12.68 103.01 106.62
N LEU A 499 12.70 101.70 106.34
CA LEU A 499 13.26 100.71 107.26
C LEU A 499 14.77 100.89 107.45
N LYS A 500 15.51 101.17 106.37
CA LYS A 500 16.95 101.48 106.43
C LYS A 500 17.25 102.70 107.31
N THR A 501 16.51 103.80 107.16
CA THR A 501 16.72 105.03 107.97
C THR A 501 16.35 104.85 109.45
N GLN A 502 15.42 103.96 109.78
CA GLN A 502 15.17 103.58 111.18
C GLN A 502 16.32 102.74 111.76
N LYS A 503 16.87 101.80 110.97
CA LYS A 503 18.00 100.93 111.37
C LYS A 503 19.26 101.75 111.65
N GLU A 504 19.61 102.68 110.77
CA GLU A 504 20.77 103.58 110.93
C GLU A 504 20.65 104.48 112.19
N ARG A 505 19.43 104.94 112.53
CA ARG A 505 19.15 105.67 113.78
C ARG A 505 19.31 104.79 115.03
N LEU A 506 18.99 103.50 114.95
CA LEU A 506 19.18 102.56 116.05
C LEU A 506 20.68 102.25 116.25
N GLU A 507 21.39 101.95 115.18
CA GLU A 507 22.83 101.66 115.18
C GLU A 507 23.66 102.84 115.71
N SER A 508 23.29 104.07 115.37
CA SER A 508 23.89 105.29 115.93
C SER A 508 23.75 105.39 117.46
N LYS A 509 22.58 105.01 118.01
CA LYS A 509 22.36 104.99 119.47
C LYS A 509 23.09 103.84 120.16
N GLU A 510 23.14 102.67 119.52
CA GLU A 510 23.87 101.50 120.05
C GLU A 510 25.38 101.78 120.10
N LEU A 511 25.95 102.46 119.09
CA LEU A 511 27.34 102.93 119.11
C LEU A 511 27.61 103.86 120.31
N HIS A 512 26.69 104.78 120.59
CA HIS A 512 26.80 105.71 121.72
C HIS A 512 26.72 105.00 123.08
N MET A 513 25.83 104.01 123.23
CA MET A 513 25.77 103.15 124.42
C MET A 513 27.07 102.35 124.62
N ASN A 514 27.65 101.80 123.55
CA ASN A 514 28.89 101.02 123.66
C ASN A 514 30.13 101.88 123.98
N LEU A 515 30.18 103.14 123.53
CA LEU A 515 31.19 104.10 123.98
C LEU A 515 31.09 104.37 125.49
N LEU A 516 29.88 104.55 126.02
CA LEU A 516 29.64 104.76 127.45
C LEU A 516 30.03 103.52 128.28
N ARG A 517 29.60 102.32 127.87
CA ARG A 517 29.99 101.03 128.50
C ARG A 517 31.52 100.89 128.56
N ARG A 518 32.22 101.19 127.46
CA ARG A 518 33.69 101.08 127.37
C ARG A 518 34.42 102.10 128.25
N LYS A 519 33.83 103.29 128.47
CA LYS A 519 34.41 104.31 129.37
C LYS A 519 34.24 103.96 130.85
N ILE A 520 33.16 103.25 131.21
CA ILE A 520 32.95 102.74 132.58
C ILE A 520 34.02 101.69 132.91
N ALA A 521 34.19 100.66 132.07
CA ALA A 521 35.18 99.60 132.30
C ALA A 521 36.62 100.14 132.49
N GLN A 522 37.02 101.14 131.69
CA GLN A 522 38.34 101.79 131.81
C GLN A 522 38.54 102.47 133.18
N LEU A 523 37.49 103.06 133.76
CA LEU A 523 37.56 103.69 135.09
C LEU A 523 37.63 102.65 136.22
N GLU A 524 37.11 101.43 135.98
CA GLU A 524 37.17 100.31 136.93
C GLU A 524 38.55 99.64 136.94
N GLU A 525 39.20 99.48 135.78
CA GLU A 525 40.61 99.05 135.70
C GLU A 525 41.55 100.03 136.43
N GLU A 526 41.41 101.34 136.18
CA GLU A 526 42.19 102.37 136.88
C GLU A 526 42.05 102.29 138.42
N LYS A 527 40.88 101.89 138.92
CA LYS A 527 40.62 101.70 140.36
C LYS A 527 41.33 100.44 140.90
N GLN A 528 41.31 99.33 140.16
CA GLN A 528 42.00 98.10 140.56
C GLN A 528 43.52 98.30 140.61
N VAL A 529 44.12 98.94 139.60
CA VAL A 529 45.57 99.23 139.55
C VAL A 529 46.02 100.10 140.74
N ARG A 530 45.25 101.13 141.09
CA ARG A 530 45.52 101.97 142.29
C ARG A 530 45.44 101.18 143.60
N THR A 531 44.68 100.08 143.64
CA THR A 531 44.52 99.23 144.83
C THR A 531 45.70 98.26 144.97
N ALA A 532 46.17 97.65 143.88
CA ALA A 532 47.36 96.80 143.88
C ALA A 532 48.63 97.54 144.36
N LEU A 533 48.84 98.78 143.89
CA LEU A 533 49.95 99.65 144.28
C LEU A 533 49.95 100.08 145.76
N ALA A 534 48.85 99.85 146.50
CA ALA A 534 48.82 100.02 147.95
C ALA A 534 49.41 98.79 148.68
N VAL A 535 49.13 97.57 148.17
CA VAL A 535 49.54 96.31 148.79
C VAL A 535 51.06 96.14 148.73
N GLU A 536 51.69 96.35 147.58
CA GLU A 536 53.16 96.26 147.43
C GLU A 536 53.91 97.20 148.39
N ARG A 537 53.34 98.39 148.65
CA ARG A 537 53.94 99.38 149.57
C ARG A 537 53.96 98.86 151.02
N ASP A 538 52.94 98.13 151.45
CA ASP A 538 52.89 97.59 152.80
C ASP A 538 53.74 96.32 152.98
N GLU A 539 53.93 95.52 151.93
CA GLU A 539 54.92 94.43 151.95
C GLU A 539 56.37 94.97 152.03
N ALA A 540 56.67 96.07 151.33
CA ALA A 540 57.93 96.79 151.46
C ALA A 540 58.15 97.34 152.90
N ASN A 541 57.10 97.91 153.52
CA ASN A 541 57.14 98.34 154.92
C ASN A 541 57.39 97.17 155.89
N LEU A 542 56.82 95.99 155.62
CA LEU A 542 56.91 94.81 156.48
C LEU A 542 58.29 94.11 156.37
N THR A 543 58.89 94.09 155.17
CA THR A 543 60.26 93.59 154.96
C THR A 543 61.31 94.49 155.63
N GLY A 544 61.18 95.82 155.54
CA GLY A 544 62.07 96.75 156.25
C GLY A 544 62.12 96.51 157.77
N ARG A 545 60.96 96.31 158.41
CA ARG A 545 60.87 95.99 159.85
C ARG A 545 61.54 94.65 160.23
N LYS A 546 61.58 93.68 159.32
CA LYS A 546 62.28 92.39 159.53
C LYS A 546 63.81 92.55 159.49
N LEU A 547 64.33 93.44 158.63
CA LEU A 547 65.76 93.75 158.56
C LEU A 547 66.23 94.52 159.80
N GLN A 548 65.45 95.49 160.29
CA GLN A 548 65.72 96.22 161.53
C GLN A 548 65.98 95.26 162.72
N LYS A 549 65.08 94.29 162.93
CA LYS A 549 65.18 93.25 163.97
C LYS A 549 66.27 92.18 163.73
N LYS A 550 66.97 92.24 162.60
CA LYS A 550 68.19 91.46 162.33
C LYS A 550 69.43 92.25 162.76
N VAL A 551 69.49 93.56 162.48
CA VAL A 551 70.57 94.45 162.92
C VAL A 551 70.66 94.52 164.45
N GLU A 552 69.54 94.74 165.15
CA GLU A 552 69.49 94.75 166.62
C GLU A 552 70.00 93.44 167.25
N ARG A 553 69.80 92.31 166.56
CA ARG A 553 70.21 90.98 167.02
C ARG A 553 71.71 90.77 166.83
N LEU A 554 72.23 91.10 165.65
CA LEU A 554 73.67 91.12 165.36
C LEU A 554 74.42 92.09 166.30
N GLN A 555 73.81 93.20 166.70
CA GLN A 555 74.40 94.12 167.68
C GLN A 555 74.48 93.51 169.10
N LYS A 556 73.51 92.68 169.51
CA LYS A 556 73.60 91.88 170.75
C LYS A 556 74.58 90.72 170.64
N GLU A 557 74.61 90.01 169.52
CA GLU A 557 75.59 88.95 169.27
C GLU A 557 77.01 89.54 169.28
N LEU A 558 77.21 90.77 168.78
CA LEU A 558 78.50 91.45 168.81
C LEU A 558 78.88 92.01 170.19
N SER A 559 77.92 92.33 171.07
CA SER A 559 78.23 92.61 172.49
C SER A 559 78.60 91.33 173.24
N VAL A 560 77.88 90.22 173.00
CA VAL A 560 78.23 88.90 173.55
C VAL A 560 79.58 88.41 173.00
N CYS A 561 79.98 88.77 171.78
CA CYS A 561 81.33 88.52 171.26
C CYS A 561 82.41 89.45 171.84
N ARG A 562 82.04 90.59 172.45
CA ARG A 562 82.99 91.41 173.25
C ARG A 562 83.21 90.81 174.63
N GLU A 563 82.16 90.24 175.24
CA GLU A 563 82.22 89.55 176.53
C GLU A 563 82.92 88.19 176.39
N SER A 564 82.44 87.34 175.48
CA SER A 564 83.01 86.00 175.26
C SER A 564 84.41 86.01 174.66
N ASN A 565 84.87 87.07 174.00
CA ASN A 565 86.29 87.21 173.59
C ASN A 565 87.18 87.91 174.65
N THR A 566 86.62 88.15 175.85
CA THR A 566 87.38 88.36 177.10
C THR A 566 87.34 87.14 178.03
N GLU A 567 86.60 86.09 177.66
CA GLU A 567 86.47 84.81 178.40
C GLU A 567 87.14 83.65 177.65
N LEU A 568 86.81 83.51 176.35
CA LEU A 568 87.76 83.11 175.32
C LEU A 568 88.78 84.25 175.13
N LYS A 569 89.97 84.04 174.58
CA LYS A 569 90.70 82.77 174.55
C LYS A 569 91.93 82.81 175.47
N ALA A 570 91.66 83.31 176.69
CA ALA A 570 92.27 82.77 177.92
C ALA A 570 92.12 81.24 178.03
N LYS A 571 91.16 80.66 177.30
CA LYS A 571 90.97 79.22 177.00
C LYS A 571 91.52 78.79 175.61
N LEU A 572 92.70 79.27 175.18
CA LEU A 572 93.45 78.65 174.07
C LEU A 572 94.85 78.25 174.50
N ALA A 573 94.85 77.30 175.42
CA ALA A 573 95.90 76.34 175.62
C ALA A 573 95.36 74.89 175.32
N ASP A 574 94.64 74.63 174.17
CA ASP A 574 93.59 73.55 173.89
C ASP A 574 93.57 72.79 172.47
N THR A 575 92.64 71.83 172.18
CA THR A 575 92.59 70.73 171.09
C THR A 575 91.13 70.26 170.61
N SER A 576 90.71 69.28 169.71
CA SER A 576 91.17 68.50 168.47
C SER A 576 90.10 67.51 167.77
N GLU A 577 90.13 67.29 166.41
CA GLU A 577 89.96 66.00 165.56
C GLU A 577 88.68 65.19 165.00
N LEU A 578 88.81 64.60 163.75
CA LEU A 578 88.37 63.27 163.08
C LEU A 578 86.99 62.85 162.32
N LYS A 579 87.12 62.10 161.15
CA LYS A 579 86.31 60.96 160.45
C LYS A 579 84.88 61.09 159.76
N GLU A 580 84.19 60.19 158.96
CA GLU A 580 84.31 59.12 157.83
C GLU A 580 82.88 58.45 157.49
N GLU A 581 82.43 57.58 156.49
CA GLU A 581 82.68 57.08 155.06
C GLU A 581 81.52 56.12 154.46
N TRP A 582 81.45 55.79 153.12
CA TRP A 582 80.97 54.52 152.36
C TRP A 582 79.57 54.27 151.63
N SER A 583 79.45 53.52 150.45
CA SER A 583 78.17 53.01 149.75
C SER A 583 78.20 52.07 148.43
N VAL A 584 77.01 51.58 147.89
CA VAL A 584 76.53 51.23 146.45
C VAL A 584 76.43 49.79 145.72
N CYS A 585 75.37 49.54 144.84
CA CYS A 585 75.17 48.62 143.61
C CYS A 585 74.19 47.35 143.55
N VAL A 586 74.05 46.68 142.36
CA VAL A 586 73.27 45.41 142.10
C VAL A 586 74.19 44.19 141.95
N ALA A 587 73.80 43.10 142.62
CA ALA A 587 74.37 41.74 142.55
C ALA A 587 75.86 41.60 142.92
N HIS A 588 76.26 40.33 143.07
CA HIS A 588 77.64 39.87 143.08
C HIS A 588 78.44 40.57 141.96
N GLY A 589 79.60 41.18 142.20
CA GLY A 589 80.41 41.19 143.42
C GLY A 589 81.88 41.02 143.03
N GLU A 590 82.77 41.68 143.78
CA GLU A 590 84.22 41.46 143.78
C GLU A 590 84.96 41.97 142.50
N THR A 591 86.07 42.73 142.57
CA THR A 591 86.79 43.26 143.75
C THR A 591 87.60 44.55 143.46
N LEU A 592 88.05 45.19 144.55
CA LEU A 592 89.16 46.14 144.79
C LEU A 592 90.40 46.01 143.85
N PRO A 593 91.34 47.01 143.73
CA PRO A 593 91.78 47.91 144.83
C PRO A 593 92.26 49.37 144.53
N LEU A 594 92.33 50.16 145.62
CA LEU A 594 93.32 51.19 146.05
C LEU A 594 94.13 52.08 145.06
N GLY A 595 94.16 53.40 145.29
CA GLY A 595 95.25 54.31 144.84
C GLY A 595 94.97 55.83 144.92
N CYS A 596 95.85 56.60 145.58
CA CYS A 596 95.89 58.09 145.61
C CYS A 596 97.27 58.58 145.07
N PRO A 597 97.66 59.89 144.98
CA PRO A 597 96.99 61.14 145.46
C PRO A 597 97.12 62.42 144.55
N THR A 598 96.52 63.55 144.99
CA THR A 598 96.90 64.99 144.73
C THR A 598 96.85 65.58 143.29
N PRO A 599 96.99 66.92 143.06
CA PRO A 599 96.73 68.10 143.93
C PRO A 599 95.98 69.32 143.26
N PHE A 600 95.19 70.08 144.06
CA PHE A 600 95.03 71.58 144.12
C PHE A 600 94.84 72.49 142.85
N ARG A 601 94.24 73.70 142.89
CA ARG A 601 93.49 74.50 143.92
C ARG A 601 92.67 75.66 143.28
N GLY A 602 91.36 75.74 143.57
CA GLY A 602 90.59 77.01 143.65
C GLY A 602 90.33 77.80 142.35
N PRO A 603 90.08 79.13 142.45
CA PRO A 603 88.77 79.69 142.87
C PRO A 603 88.20 80.70 141.82
N ALA A 604 87.08 81.42 141.96
CA ALA A 604 86.37 81.89 143.17
C ALA A 604 84.89 82.29 142.96
N CYS A 605 84.13 82.31 144.07
CA CYS A 605 82.87 83.03 144.39
C CYS A 605 81.63 82.86 143.48
N GLY A 606 80.40 82.64 143.98
CA GLY A 606 79.88 82.63 145.36
C GLY A 606 78.98 83.85 145.63
N ALA A 607 77.68 83.71 145.92
CA ALA A 607 77.05 83.18 147.16
C ALA A 607 76.98 84.25 148.29
N PRO A 608 76.00 84.23 149.23
CA PRO A 608 75.27 83.05 149.73
C PRO A 608 73.75 83.17 150.05
N ALA A 609 73.14 82.00 150.29
CA ALA A 609 72.08 81.63 151.27
C ALA A 609 70.79 82.48 151.46
N GLY A 610 69.63 81.89 151.75
CA GLY A 610 69.29 80.45 151.89
C GLY A 610 68.28 80.16 153.01
N LEU A 611 68.05 78.85 153.23
CA LEU A 611 67.31 78.18 154.33
C LEU A 611 65.76 78.19 154.33
N HIS A 612 65.24 76.97 154.16
CA HIS A 612 63.97 76.44 154.68
C HIS A 612 63.69 76.79 156.15
N PHE A 613 62.41 76.73 156.55
CA PHE A 613 61.97 75.75 157.57
C PHE A 613 60.48 75.37 157.42
N GLN A 614 60.06 74.27 158.05
CA GLN A 614 58.67 73.77 158.04
C GLN A 614 57.81 74.33 159.19
N CYS A 615 56.52 74.55 158.93
CA CYS A 615 55.34 74.15 159.72
C CYS A 615 54.08 74.60 158.95
N SER A 616 53.02 73.80 158.70
CA SER A 616 52.23 72.89 159.55
C SER A 616 51.16 73.62 160.37
N LEU A 617 49.91 73.13 160.31
CA LEU A 617 48.69 73.63 161.00
C LEU A 617 48.24 75.04 160.52
N LEU A 618 47.00 75.54 160.65
CA LEU A 618 45.61 75.06 160.90
C LEU A 618 44.68 76.26 160.53
N LYS A 619 43.37 76.20 160.23
CA LYS A 619 42.32 75.18 159.97
C LYS A 619 41.12 75.93 159.33
N THR A 620 40.06 75.23 158.88
CA THR A 620 38.64 75.69 158.78
C THR A 620 38.28 76.85 157.81
N LEU A 621 37.05 77.02 157.29
CA LEU A 621 35.83 76.18 157.13
C LEU A 621 34.88 76.89 156.12
N GLN A 622 34.10 76.11 155.36
CA GLN A 622 32.72 76.43 154.88
C GLN A 622 32.51 77.73 154.05
N LEU A 623 31.32 78.06 153.52
CA LEU A 623 30.01 77.36 153.34
C LEU A 623 29.73 77.41 151.80
N GLU A 624 29.33 76.32 151.13
CA GLU A 624 27.92 75.99 150.75
C GLU A 624 27.24 76.97 149.75
N ASN A 625 26.36 76.54 148.82
CA ASN A 625 25.91 75.19 148.45
C ASN A 625 25.30 75.12 147.03
N SER A 626 25.29 73.89 146.49
CA SER A 626 24.28 73.25 145.60
C SER A 626 23.90 73.86 144.23
N ASP A 627 23.80 73.09 143.13
CA ASP A 627 22.92 71.93 142.82
C ASP A 627 21.39 72.23 142.84
N PRO A 628 20.54 71.50 142.06
CA PRO A 628 20.82 70.61 140.91
C PRO A 628 19.73 70.61 139.78
N LEU A 629 19.91 69.70 138.80
CA LEU A 629 18.86 69.02 138.00
C LEU A 629 17.91 69.86 137.11
N GLY A 630 17.17 69.20 136.19
CA GLY A 630 16.10 69.86 135.41
C GLY A 630 15.69 69.16 134.11
N ASP A 631 15.09 67.97 134.22
CA ASP A 631 14.46 67.24 133.11
C ASP A 631 13.13 67.90 132.63
N SER A 632 12.56 67.37 131.55
CA SER A 632 11.12 67.30 131.25
C SER A 632 10.37 68.48 130.60
N THR A 633 9.91 68.19 129.37
CA THR A 633 8.49 68.23 128.93
C THR A 633 7.84 69.46 128.25
N HIS A 634 7.19 69.12 127.12
CA HIS A 634 5.78 69.40 126.74
C HIS A 634 5.30 70.70 126.04
N GLN A 635 4.40 70.42 125.08
CA GLN A 635 3.15 71.11 124.70
C GLN A 635 3.17 72.31 123.72
N VAL A 636 2.15 72.54 122.85
CA VAL A 636 1.18 71.66 122.09
C VAL A 636 0.26 72.54 121.19
N LEU A 637 -0.50 71.95 120.24
CA LEU A 637 -1.45 72.58 119.26
C LEU A 637 -0.77 73.41 118.14
N ASN A 638 -1.31 73.61 116.93
CA ASN A 638 -2.38 72.95 116.12
C ASN A 638 -2.07 73.24 114.61
N VAL A 639 -2.22 72.37 113.60
CA VAL A 639 -3.37 71.55 113.06
C VAL A 639 -4.21 72.31 111.99
N ILE A 640 -4.75 71.55 111.00
CA ILE A 640 -5.53 71.92 109.77
C ILE A 640 -4.62 72.22 108.55
N THR A 641 -4.38 71.35 107.54
CA THR A 641 -5.25 70.54 106.60
C THR A 641 -5.89 71.45 105.52
N ILE A 642 -5.91 71.22 104.19
CA ILE A 642 -6.42 70.13 103.30
C ILE A 642 -5.72 70.29 101.91
N SER A 643 -5.09 69.26 101.30
CA SER A 643 -5.54 68.38 100.16
C SER A 643 -6.07 69.10 98.89
N PHE A 644 -5.88 68.69 97.62
CA PHE A 644 -6.04 67.37 96.96
C PHE A 644 -5.18 67.25 95.63
N ARG A 645 -4.82 66.00 95.23
CA ARG A 645 -4.77 65.33 93.88
C ARG A 645 -4.73 66.13 92.54
N ALA A 646 -4.26 65.60 91.38
CA ALA A 646 -3.59 64.33 90.99
C ALA A 646 -3.20 64.29 89.47
N PHE A 647 -2.26 63.41 89.07
CA PHE A 647 -2.09 62.68 87.75
C PHE A 647 -2.07 63.49 86.42
N ASP A 648 -1.15 63.36 85.43
CA ASP A 648 -0.33 62.24 84.87
C ASP A 648 -1.19 61.15 84.15
N PRO A 649 -0.77 60.41 83.08
CA PRO A 649 0.56 60.29 82.44
C PRO A 649 0.63 60.04 80.88
N CYS A 650 1.86 59.90 80.35
CA CYS A 650 2.37 58.95 79.30
C CYS A 650 1.66 58.66 77.92
N ASN A 651 2.17 57.81 77.00
CA ASN A 651 3.53 57.61 76.38
C ASN A 651 3.54 56.44 75.34
N MET A 652 4.26 56.59 74.20
CA MET A 652 4.94 55.53 73.37
C MET A 652 4.18 54.44 72.56
N ARG A 653 4.90 53.89 71.54
CA ARG A 653 4.90 52.50 70.99
C ARG A 653 3.79 52.01 70.01
N GLU A 654 4.00 51.06 69.06
CA GLU A 654 5.21 50.52 68.37
C GLU A 654 4.86 49.54 67.19
N PHE A 655 5.88 49.15 66.41
CA PHE A 655 6.09 47.88 65.63
C PHE A 655 5.44 47.56 64.26
N PHE A 656 6.29 46.86 63.46
CA PHE A 656 6.13 46.22 62.13
C PHE A 656 5.63 44.75 62.23
N PRO A 657 5.24 44.07 61.12
CA PRO A 657 6.16 43.07 60.51
C PRO A 657 6.09 42.84 58.96
N SER A 658 7.28 42.80 58.33
CA SER A 658 7.79 41.99 57.20
C SER A 658 6.90 41.19 56.20
N GLY A 659 7.26 41.31 54.90
CA GLY A 659 7.23 40.23 53.87
C GLY A 659 5.97 40.12 52.98
N GLY A 660 6.01 39.62 51.74
CA GLY A 660 7.18 39.37 50.86
C GLY A 660 6.93 38.43 49.65
N ARG A 661 7.44 38.84 48.46
CA ARG A 661 7.84 38.04 47.27
C ARG A 661 6.75 37.35 46.39
N GLU A 662 7.10 37.25 45.10
CA GLU A 662 6.49 36.50 43.97
C GLU A 662 5.26 37.16 43.31
N GLY A 663 5.24 37.10 41.97
CA GLY A 663 4.47 37.98 41.08
C GLY A 663 5.37 38.59 40.02
#